data_AF-A0A5D2AQK1-F1
#
_entry.id   AF-A0A5D2AQK1-F1
#
_cell.length_a   1.000
_cell.length_b   1.000
_cell.length_c   1.000
_cell.angle_alpha   90.00
_cell.angle_beta   90.00
_cell.angle_gamma   90.00
#
_symmetry.space_group_name_H-M   'P 1'
#
loop_
_entity.id
_entity.type
_entity.pdbx_description
1 polymer ?
#
loop_
_entity_poly.entity_id
_entity_poly.type
_entity_poly.pdbx_seq_one_letter_code
_entity_poly.pdbx_strand_id
1 'polypeptide(L)'
;MATDQTQLQLAQLAHILGPDSTHFETLISHLMSSSNDQRSQAESLFHLAKQTHPDSLSLALSRVLSSSPRPELRALSAVLLRKILTPAADYSFLFPLLAESTRAAIKASLLSSLQTEQSKANVKKLCDTISELASSVVATRGWPELLPFLFQCVNSKNPNLEESALLIFSRLAQNVGETTETLIPHLNTLHSVFFNCLSNPSSCDVRIAALSASVSFIQCISNPKDRDAFQDLLPLMMQTLTEALNSGLEATAQEALELLIELAGTEPRFLRRQIMEVVGSMLQIAEAESLEEGTRHLAIEFIITLAEARERAPGMMRKLPQFIRRLFWVLMNLLVDIEDEPDWYNAESEDEDAGETSNYGVGQECLDRLSISLGGNTVVPVASELFPVFLAASEWQKRHAALIALAQIAEGCSKVMIRNLEQVVSMILNSFHDAHPRVRWAAINAIGQLSTDLGPELQTQYHQRVLPALAGAMDDFQNPRVQAHAASAVLNFSENCTPDILTPYLDGIVSKLLVLLQNGKQMVQEGALTALASVADSSQEQFQKYYDAVMPYLKAILVNANDKSNRMLRAKAMECISLVGMAVGKEKFRDDAKQVMDVLMSLQVSQMESDDPTTSYMLQAWARLCKCLGQDFLPYMSVVMPPLLQSAQLKPDVTITSADSDANVDDDDDESIETITLGDKRIGIKTSVLEEKATACNMLCCYADELKEGFFPWIDQVATTLVPLLKFYFHEEVRKAAVSAMPELLRSAKLAVEKGQAQGRNGTYIKQLTDYIIPALVEALHKEPEVEICGSMLDSLNECIEICGPFLDEGQIKCIVDEIKQVITASSARKQERAERAKAEDFDEEEGEMLKEENEQEEEVFGQLGDLLGTLIKTFKASFLPFFQELTSYITPMWGKDKTAEERRVAICIFDDIAEHCREAALKYYDTYLPFLLEACNDESPDVRQAAAFGVGLCAEFGGSVFKPLIQEALSRLNAVIRHPNALHLDNVMAYDNAVSALGKICQFHRDSIDAAQILPAWLSCLPIKGDLIEAKIVHEQLCSMVERSDQELLGPNNQYLPKIVSVFAEVLCAGKDLATEQTANRMINLIRHFQQSLPASTLASTWSSLQPQQQLALQSILSS
;
A
#
# COMPACT_ATOMS: atom_id res chain seq x y z
N MET A 1 29.11 47.66 -12.07
CA MET A 1 28.95 46.98 -13.37
C MET A 1 27.57 46.35 -13.54
N ALA A 2 27.01 45.63 -12.55
CA ALA A 2 25.65 45.07 -12.65
C ALA A 2 24.52 46.11 -12.84
N THR A 3 24.63 47.30 -12.24
CA THR A 3 23.64 48.40 -12.37
C THR A 3 23.56 49.03 -13.77
N ASP A 4 24.62 48.97 -14.56
CA ASP A 4 24.68 49.53 -15.93
C ASP A 4 23.99 48.61 -16.95
N GLN A 5 24.11 47.29 -16.77
CA GLN A 5 23.46 46.28 -17.62
C GLN A 5 21.94 46.29 -17.46
N THR A 6 21.43 46.40 -16.23
CA THR A 6 19.98 46.47 -15.99
C THR A 6 19.34 47.73 -16.57
N GLN A 7 20.02 48.88 -16.53
CA GLN A 7 19.53 50.12 -17.16
C GLN A 7 19.50 50.00 -18.70
N LEU A 8 20.50 49.35 -19.29
CA LEU A 8 20.55 49.11 -20.73
C LEU A 8 19.43 48.17 -21.19
N GLN A 9 19.14 47.13 -20.41
CA GLN A 9 18.02 46.20 -20.65
C GLN A 9 16.65 46.88 -20.48
N LEU A 10 16.49 47.78 -19.52
CA LEU A 10 15.25 48.57 -19.34
C LEU A 10 15.00 49.53 -20.51
N ALA A 11 16.06 50.14 -21.07
CA ALA A 11 15.95 50.97 -22.27
C ALA A 11 15.59 50.14 -23.52
N GLN A 12 16.16 48.94 -23.65
CA GLN A 12 15.78 47.98 -24.70
C GLN A 12 14.32 47.55 -24.57
N LEU A 13 13.84 47.30 -23.35
CA LEU A 13 12.44 46.93 -23.08
C LEU A 13 11.44 48.01 -23.49
N ALA A 14 11.75 49.28 -23.23
CA ALA A 14 10.89 50.39 -23.64
C ALA A 14 10.72 50.47 -25.16
N HIS A 15 11.75 50.06 -25.92
CA HIS A 15 11.69 49.97 -27.38
C HIS A 15 10.91 48.74 -27.85
N ILE A 16 11.14 47.58 -27.21
CA ILE A 16 10.48 46.31 -27.51
C ILE A 16 8.97 46.36 -27.22
N LEU A 17 8.56 46.98 -26.11
CA LEU A 17 7.15 47.10 -25.69
C LEU A 17 6.44 48.35 -26.25
N GLY A 18 7.08 49.03 -27.20
CA GLY A 18 6.56 50.24 -27.84
C GLY A 18 5.32 49.99 -28.72
N PRO A 19 4.85 51.04 -29.42
CA PRO A 19 3.69 50.93 -30.31
C PRO A 19 3.99 50.13 -31.60
N ASP A 20 5.26 49.97 -31.97
CA ASP A 20 5.70 49.19 -33.12
C ASP A 20 5.86 47.71 -32.74
N SER A 21 4.99 46.85 -33.28
CA SER A 21 4.96 45.42 -32.97
C SER A 21 6.14 44.64 -33.52
N THR A 22 6.90 45.16 -34.50
CA THR A 22 7.99 44.43 -35.16
C THR A 22 9.15 44.08 -34.21
N HIS A 23 9.43 44.96 -33.24
CA HIS A 23 10.45 44.74 -32.22
C HIS A 23 10.04 43.64 -31.24
N PHE A 24 8.75 43.58 -30.89
CA PHE A 24 8.20 42.52 -30.04
C PHE A 24 8.13 41.18 -30.79
N GLU A 25 7.72 41.18 -32.06
CA GLU A 25 7.75 39.97 -32.90
C GLU A 25 9.17 39.39 -33.03
N THR A 26 10.19 40.25 -33.08
CA THR A 26 11.60 39.83 -33.08
C THR A 26 11.99 39.15 -31.77
N LEU A 27 11.53 39.67 -30.62
CA LEU A 27 11.74 39.02 -29.32
C LEU A 27 11.10 37.62 -29.29
N ILE A 28 9.84 37.49 -29.75
CA ILE A 28 9.14 36.19 -29.82
C ILE A 28 9.86 35.22 -30.76
N SER A 29 10.35 35.70 -31.91
CA SER A 29 11.14 34.88 -32.83
C SER A 29 12.46 34.40 -32.22
N HIS A 30 13.11 35.21 -31.37
CA HIS A 30 14.35 34.82 -30.70
C HIS A 30 14.15 33.77 -29.61
N LEU A 31 12.98 33.73 -28.96
CA LEU A 31 12.62 32.64 -28.02
C LEU A 31 12.54 31.28 -28.71
N MET A 32 12.35 31.25 -30.03
CA MET A 32 12.29 30.03 -30.85
C MET A 32 13.63 29.72 -31.56
N SER A 33 14.69 30.47 -31.26
CA SER A 33 15.99 30.28 -31.92
C SER A 33 16.64 28.96 -31.51
N SER A 34 17.28 28.29 -32.47
CA SER A 34 18.15 27.14 -32.21
C SER A 34 19.48 27.53 -31.55
N SER A 35 19.80 28.83 -31.50
CA SER A 35 20.96 29.36 -30.77
C SER A 35 20.63 29.57 -29.30
N ASN A 36 21.31 28.83 -28.42
CA ASN A 36 21.15 28.94 -26.96
C ASN A 36 21.42 30.37 -26.46
N ASP A 37 22.46 31.05 -26.95
CA ASP A 37 22.80 32.41 -26.53
C ASP A 37 21.68 33.41 -26.85
N GLN A 38 21.10 33.29 -28.05
CA GLN A 38 20.03 34.18 -28.51
C GLN A 38 18.72 33.90 -27.78
N ARG A 39 18.40 32.63 -27.53
CA ARG A 39 17.22 32.19 -26.77
C ARG A 39 17.30 32.63 -25.31
N SER A 40 18.40 32.36 -24.62
CA SER A 40 18.58 32.74 -23.20
C SER A 40 18.58 34.26 -23.01
N GLN A 41 19.11 35.03 -23.97
CA GLN A 41 19.00 36.49 -23.93
C GLN A 41 17.55 36.97 -24.09
N ALA A 42 16.78 36.37 -25.00
CA ALA A 42 15.37 36.69 -25.19
C ALA A 42 14.51 36.29 -23.97
N GLU A 43 14.78 35.13 -23.36
CA GLU A 43 14.14 34.68 -22.11
C GLU A 43 14.41 35.68 -20.98
N SER A 44 15.65 36.13 -20.81
CA SER A 44 16.02 37.14 -19.81
C SER A 44 15.24 38.46 -19.99
N LEU A 45 15.12 38.95 -21.23
CA LEU A 45 14.33 40.15 -21.54
C LEU A 45 12.83 39.94 -21.30
N PHE A 46 12.30 38.77 -21.63
CA PHE A 46 10.90 38.40 -21.38
C PHE A 46 10.60 38.34 -19.87
N HIS A 47 11.48 37.73 -19.08
CA HIS A 47 11.36 37.69 -17.61
C HIS A 47 11.44 39.10 -16.99
N LEU A 48 12.32 39.96 -17.49
CA LEU A 48 12.41 41.35 -17.02
C LEU A 48 11.16 42.16 -17.41
N ALA A 49 10.60 41.96 -18.61
CA ALA A 49 9.31 42.55 -19.02
C ALA A 49 8.18 42.12 -18.10
N LYS A 50 8.13 40.83 -17.76
CA LYS A 50 7.13 40.21 -16.88
C LYS A 50 7.13 40.84 -15.49
N GLN A 51 8.31 41.17 -14.96
CA GLN A 51 8.46 41.77 -13.63
C GLN A 51 8.20 43.28 -13.60
N THR A 52 8.57 44.01 -14.67
CA THR A 52 8.62 45.48 -14.66
C THR A 52 7.48 46.17 -15.42
N HIS A 53 6.92 45.52 -16.45
CA HIS A 53 5.89 46.08 -17.33
C HIS A 53 4.81 45.04 -17.72
N PRO A 54 4.12 44.42 -16.73
CA PRO A 54 3.21 43.30 -16.97
C PRO A 54 2.02 43.65 -17.90
N ASP A 55 1.45 44.85 -17.79
CA ASP A 55 0.37 45.31 -18.68
C ASP A 55 0.83 45.42 -20.14
N SER A 56 1.96 46.10 -20.38
CA SER A 56 2.48 46.31 -21.73
C SER A 56 2.91 45.01 -22.39
N LEU A 57 3.51 44.08 -21.63
CA LEU A 57 3.88 42.74 -22.10
C LEU A 57 2.64 41.96 -22.54
N SER A 58 1.60 41.93 -21.70
CA SER A 58 0.38 41.17 -21.98
C SER A 58 -0.37 41.74 -23.18
N LEU A 59 -0.42 43.07 -23.33
CA LEU A 59 -0.99 43.73 -24.51
C LEU A 59 -0.16 43.49 -25.77
N ALA A 60 1.18 43.45 -25.68
CA ALA A 60 2.04 43.19 -26.83
C ALA A 60 1.86 41.75 -27.35
N LEU A 61 1.78 40.76 -26.46
CA LEU A 61 1.45 39.37 -26.81
C LEU A 61 0.06 39.26 -27.46
N SER A 62 -0.95 39.93 -26.89
CA SER A 62 -2.31 39.98 -27.45
C SER A 62 -2.34 40.61 -28.84
N ARG A 63 -1.56 41.66 -29.10
CA ARG A 63 -1.44 42.24 -30.45
C ARG A 63 -0.80 41.27 -31.45
N VAL A 64 0.33 40.64 -31.09
CA VAL A 64 0.98 39.65 -31.97
C VAL A 64 0.03 38.50 -32.28
N LEU A 65 -0.71 38.03 -31.27
CA LEU A 65 -1.74 37.01 -31.43
C LEU A 65 -2.84 37.42 -32.43
N SER A 66 -3.36 38.64 -32.35
CA SER A 66 -4.46 39.09 -33.23
C SER A 66 -4.02 39.54 -34.63
N SER A 67 -2.80 40.07 -34.80
CA SER A 67 -2.41 40.77 -36.04
C SER A 67 -1.18 40.24 -36.75
N SER A 68 -0.38 39.34 -36.15
CA SER A 68 0.84 38.88 -36.80
C SER A 68 0.53 38.02 -38.02
N PRO A 69 1.20 38.23 -39.16
CA PRO A 69 1.01 37.39 -40.35
C PRO A 69 1.67 36.01 -40.20
N ARG A 70 2.54 35.82 -39.19
CA ARG A 70 3.30 34.59 -38.96
C ARG A 70 2.57 33.66 -37.98
N PRO A 71 2.07 32.49 -38.43
CA PRO A 71 1.33 31.56 -37.57
C PRO A 71 2.14 31.08 -36.37
N GLU A 72 3.45 30.86 -36.53
CA GLU A 72 4.34 30.43 -35.46
C GLU A 72 4.44 31.44 -34.31
N LEU A 73 4.45 32.75 -34.62
CA LEU A 73 4.49 33.80 -33.60
C LEU A 73 3.14 33.93 -32.88
N ARG A 74 2.02 33.77 -33.60
CA ARG A 74 0.68 33.71 -33.00
C ARG A 74 0.57 32.52 -32.03
N ALA A 75 1.03 31.34 -32.45
CA ALA A 75 1.03 30.13 -31.65
C ALA A 75 1.81 30.29 -30.34
N LEU A 76 3.05 30.79 -30.42
CA LEU A 76 3.87 31.02 -29.22
C LEU A 76 3.28 32.13 -28.33
N SER A 77 2.69 33.18 -28.92
CA SER A 77 2.03 34.24 -28.16
C SER A 77 0.82 33.74 -27.37
N ALA A 78 0.02 32.83 -27.94
CA ALA A 78 -1.09 32.19 -27.22
C ALA A 78 -0.59 31.38 -26.01
N VAL A 79 0.46 30.58 -26.18
CA VAL A 79 1.06 29.77 -25.11
C VAL A 79 1.69 30.64 -24.02
N LEU A 80 2.41 31.69 -24.40
CA LEU A 80 3.01 32.62 -23.44
C LEU A 80 1.96 33.42 -22.68
N LEU A 81 0.87 33.83 -23.33
CA LEU A 81 -0.29 34.44 -22.65
C LEU A 81 -0.88 33.48 -21.62
N ARG A 82 -1.08 32.21 -21.98
CA ARG A 82 -1.54 31.18 -21.05
C ARG A 82 -0.64 31.15 -19.81
N LYS A 83 0.66 30.90 -20.02
CA LYS A 83 1.68 30.79 -18.95
C LYS A 83 1.79 31.98 -17.99
N ILE A 84 1.47 33.21 -18.43
CA ILE A 84 1.57 34.41 -17.56
C ILE A 84 0.23 34.83 -16.97
N LEU A 85 -0.88 34.46 -17.59
CA LEU A 85 -2.22 34.88 -17.17
C LEU A 85 -2.93 33.82 -16.32
N THR A 86 -2.39 32.60 -16.19
CA THR A 86 -2.99 31.51 -15.42
C THR A 86 -2.14 31.13 -14.21
N PRO A 87 -2.72 30.51 -13.16
CA PRO A 87 -1.97 30.05 -11.99
C PRO A 87 -1.06 28.87 -12.36
N ALA A 88 0.26 29.08 -12.40
CA ALA A 88 1.26 28.01 -12.48
C ALA A 88 1.94 27.79 -11.12
N ALA A 89 2.42 26.57 -10.86
CA ALA A 89 3.13 26.19 -9.61
C ALA A 89 4.31 27.13 -9.27
N ASP A 90 4.96 27.71 -10.28
CA ASP A 90 5.99 28.73 -10.12
C ASP A 90 5.41 30.16 -10.10
N TYR A 91 4.75 30.51 -8.98
CA TYR A 91 4.52 31.87 -8.44
C TYR A 91 4.19 33.04 -9.40
N SER A 92 3.62 32.81 -10.59
CA SER A 92 3.63 33.83 -11.63
C SER A 92 2.27 34.14 -12.29
N PHE A 93 1.22 34.14 -11.48
CA PHE A 93 -0.13 34.55 -11.86
C PHE A 93 -0.26 36.08 -11.95
N LEU A 94 -0.05 36.64 -13.15
CA LEU A 94 -0.08 38.10 -13.33
C LEU A 94 -1.49 38.68 -13.48
N PHE A 95 -2.50 37.88 -13.83
CA PHE A 95 -3.82 38.39 -14.19
C PHE A 95 -4.46 39.31 -13.13
N PRO A 96 -4.42 38.99 -11.82
CA PRO A 96 -4.95 39.87 -10.76
C PRO A 96 -4.12 41.14 -10.51
N LEU A 97 -2.93 41.26 -11.11
CA LEU A 97 -2.05 42.42 -10.99
C LEU A 97 -2.19 43.41 -12.17
N LEU A 98 -2.79 42.97 -13.29
CA LEU A 98 -3.01 43.82 -14.47
C LEU A 98 -4.10 44.88 -14.22
N ALA A 99 -4.03 45.99 -14.94
CA ALA A 99 -5.09 47.00 -14.92
C ALA A 99 -6.39 46.46 -15.54
N GLU A 100 -7.55 46.92 -15.06
CA GLU A 100 -8.87 46.46 -15.54
C GLU A 100 -9.06 46.69 -17.04
N SER A 101 -8.58 47.82 -17.57
CA SER A 101 -8.60 48.10 -19.01
C SER A 101 -7.76 47.10 -19.82
N THR A 102 -6.63 46.65 -19.26
CA THR A 102 -5.77 45.65 -19.88
C THR A 102 -6.44 44.28 -19.88
N ARG A 103 -7.04 43.88 -18.75
CA ARG A 103 -7.79 42.61 -18.65
C ARG A 103 -8.94 42.57 -19.65
N ALA A 104 -9.73 43.63 -19.74
CA ALA A 104 -10.83 43.74 -20.70
C ALA A 104 -10.34 43.67 -22.16
N ALA A 105 -9.25 44.35 -22.48
CA ALA A 105 -8.66 44.33 -23.82
C ALA A 105 -8.15 42.94 -24.23
N ILE A 106 -7.48 42.23 -23.31
CA ILE A 106 -6.99 40.86 -23.54
C ILE A 106 -8.17 39.90 -23.75
N LYS A 107 -9.19 39.94 -22.88
CA LYS A 107 -10.41 39.14 -23.04
C LYS A 107 -11.06 39.34 -24.40
N ALA A 108 -11.26 40.59 -24.82
CA ALA A 108 -11.85 40.91 -26.12
C ALA A 108 -10.96 40.45 -27.29
N SER A 109 -9.64 40.63 -27.19
CA SER A 109 -8.68 40.18 -28.21
C SER A 109 -8.66 38.66 -28.35
N LEU A 110 -8.72 37.89 -27.26
CA LEU A 110 -8.77 36.44 -27.30
C LEU A 110 -10.02 35.95 -28.06
N LEU A 111 -11.20 36.46 -27.72
CA LEU A 111 -12.46 36.09 -28.38
C LEU A 111 -12.47 36.49 -29.87
N SER A 112 -11.97 37.69 -30.20
CA SER A 112 -11.85 38.13 -31.60
C SER A 112 -10.84 37.31 -32.39
N SER A 113 -9.72 36.91 -31.77
CA SER A 113 -8.68 36.12 -32.44
C SER A 113 -9.21 34.74 -32.80
N LEU A 114 -10.00 34.12 -31.91
CA LEU A 114 -10.66 32.84 -32.18
C LEU A 114 -11.60 32.91 -33.39
N GLN A 115 -12.29 34.03 -33.61
CA GLN A 115 -13.16 34.21 -34.79
C GLN A 115 -12.40 34.31 -36.12
N THR A 116 -11.15 34.75 -36.08
CA THR A 116 -10.38 35.10 -37.28
C THR A 116 -9.28 34.10 -37.61
N GLU A 117 -8.79 33.33 -36.63
CA GLU A 117 -7.71 32.36 -36.82
C GLU A 117 -8.14 31.24 -37.79
N GLN A 118 -7.22 30.86 -38.66
CA GLN A 118 -7.43 29.87 -39.72
C GLN A 118 -6.62 28.60 -39.51
N SER A 119 -5.53 28.67 -38.73
CA SER A 119 -4.70 27.51 -38.41
C SER A 119 -5.35 26.68 -37.30
N LYS A 120 -5.75 25.43 -37.61
CA LYS A 120 -6.31 24.48 -36.63
C LYS A 120 -5.41 24.33 -35.38
N ALA A 121 -4.10 24.19 -35.57
CA ALA A 121 -3.15 24.07 -34.46
C ALA A 121 -3.10 25.32 -33.56
N ASN A 122 -3.32 26.51 -34.12
CA ASN A 122 -3.39 27.75 -33.35
C ASN A 122 -4.74 27.93 -32.66
N VAL A 123 -5.83 27.47 -33.29
CA VAL A 123 -7.17 27.44 -32.69
C VAL A 123 -7.16 26.61 -31.42
N LYS A 124 -6.56 25.40 -31.44
CA LYS A 124 -6.41 24.57 -30.23
C LYS A 124 -5.71 25.35 -29.10
N LYS A 125 -4.52 25.91 -29.37
CA LYS A 125 -3.77 26.74 -28.41
C LYS A 125 -4.58 27.93 -27.87
N LEU A 126 -5.36 28.60 -28.73
CA LEU A 126 -6.27 29.67 -28.33
C LEU A 126 -7.38 29.17 -27.40
N CYS A 127 -8.00 28.03 -27.72
CA CYS A 127 -8.98 27.39 -26.86
C CYS A 127 -8.36 27.02 -25.50
N ASP A 128 -7.11 26.52 -25.45
CA ASP A 128 -6.40 26.24 -24.19
C ASP A 128 -6.29 27.53 -23.35
N THR A 129 -5.76 28.60 -23.96
CA THR A 129 -5.54 29.88 -23.29
C THR A 129 -6.83 30.51 -22.80
N ILE A 130 -7.90 30.45 -23.60
CA ILE A 130 -9.22 30.98 -23.22
C ILE A 130 -9.79 30.17 -22.05
N SER A 131 -9.74 28.84 -22.14
CA SER A 131 -10.35 27.95 -21.14
C SER A 131 -9.65 28.07 -19.80
N GLU A 132 -8.32 28.00 -19.76
CA GLU A 132 -7.55 28.06 -18.50
C GLU A 132 -7.67 29.43 -17.83
N LEU A 133 -7.64 30.52 -18.62
CA LEU A 133 -7.91 31.85 -18.10
C LEU A 133 -9.34 31.93 -17.55
N ALA A 134 -10.31 31.45 -18.30
CA ALA A 134 -11.71 31.47 -17.91
C ALA A 134 -11.95 30.69 -16.60
N SER A 135 -11.34 29.52 -16.42
CA SER A 135 -11.42 28.75 -15.17
C SER A 135 -10.99 29.57 -13.95
N SER A 136 -9.97 30.42 -14.08
CA SER A 136 -9.48 31.28 -12.99
C SER A 136 -10.34 32.52 -12.69
N VAL A 137 -11.24 32.93 -13.59
CA VAL A 137 -11.99 34.21 -13.47
C VAL A 137 -13.51 34.07 -13.54
N VAL A 138 -14.03 32.97 -14.09
CA VAL A 138 -15.47 32.74 -14.25
C VAL A 138 -16.14 32.48 -12.89
N ALA A 139 -15.45 31.81 -11.96
CA ALA A 139 -15.87 31.60 -10.58
C ALA A 139 -16.28 32.91 -9.86
N THR A 140 -15.60 34.01 -10.14
CA THR A 140 -15.89 35.35 -9.57
C THR A 140 -16.78 36.22 -10.46
N ARG A 141 -17.41 35.64 -11.50
CA ARG A 141 -18.18 36.35 -12.56
C ARG A 141 -17.36 37.40 -13.30
N GLY A 142 -16.05 37.20 -13.40
CA GLY A 142 -15.11 38.17 -13.98
C GLY A 142 -15.16 38.27 -15.51
N TRP A 143 -15.85 37.39 -16.24
CA TRP A 143 -15.88 37.38 -17.72
C TRP A 143 -17.29 37.17 -18.30
N PRO A 144 -18.19 38.16 -18.19
CA PRO A 144 -19.60 38.01 -18.57
C PRO A 144 -19.85 37.82 -20.07
N GLU A 145 -18.89 38.22 -20.93
CA GLU A 145 -19.01 38.11 -22.39
C GLU A 145 -18.74 36.70 -22.93
N LEU A 146 -18.07 35.83 -22.16
CA LEU A 146 -17.61 34.52 -22.63
C LEU A 146 -18.77 33.59 -22.97
N LEU A 147 -19.69 33.33 -22.02
CA LEU A 147 -20.80 32.40 -22.25
C LEU A 147 -21.72 32.83 -23.40
N PRO A 148 -22.16 34.11 -23.51
CA PRO A 148 -22.90 34.57 -24.68
C PRO A 148 -22.16 34.35 -26.00
N PHE A 149 -20.84 34.58 -26.02
CA PHE A 149 -20.01 34.34 -27.19
C PHE A 149 -19.95 32.85 -27.57
N LEU A 150 -19.74 31.96 -26.60
CA LEU A 150 -19.69 30.51 -26.86
C LEU A 150 -21.03 30.00 -27.40
N PHE A 151 -22.16 30.43 -26.82
CA PHE A 151 -23.48 30.08 -27.35
C PHE A 151 -23.72 30.65 -28.75
N GLN A 152 -23.18 31.83 -29.08
CA GLN A 152 -23.23 32.37 -30.44
C GLN A 152 -22.39 31.52 -31.41
N CYS A 153 -21.19 31.09 -31.00
CA CYS A 153 -20.30 30.27 -31.81
C CYS A 153 -20.93 28.92 -32.18
N VAL A 154 -21.55 28.23 -31.22
CA VAL A 154 -22.25 26.96 -31.47
C VAL A 154 -23.44 27.14 -32.43
N ASN A 155 -24.03 28.33 -32.51
CA ASN A 155 -25.13 28.64 -33.44
C ASN A 155 -24.66 29.24 -34.78
N SER A 156 -23.35 29.39 -35.00
CA SER A 156 -22.79 30.20 -36.11
C SER A 156 -22.81 29.50 -37.48
N LYS A 157 -23.12 28.20 -37.55
CA LYS A 157 -23.00 27.35 -38.75
C LYS A 157 -21.59 27.24 -39.31
N ASN A 158 -20.57 27.72 -38.58
CA ASN A 158 -19.17 27.59 -38.92
C ASN A 158 -18.60 26.41 -38.11
N PRO A 159 -18.24 25.28 -38.75
CA PRO A 159 -17.78 24.09 -38.05
C PRO A 159 -16.60 24.36 -37.10
N ASN A 160 -15.65 25.22 -37.51
CA ASN A 160 -14.48 25.52 -36.69
C ASN A 160 -14.83 26.29 -35.40
N LEU A 161 -15.83 27.17 -35.47
CA LEU A 161 -16.28 27.94 -34.30
C LEU A 161 -17.19 27.11 -33.39
N GLU A 162 -17.99 26.21 -33.98
CA GLU A 162 -18.75 25.21 -33.23
C GLU A 162 -17.82 24.29 -32.43
N GLU A 163 -16.84 23.69 -33.10
CA GLU A 163 -15.79 22.85 -32.50
C GLU A 163 -15.04 23.61 -31.38
N SER A 164 -14.54 24.82 -31.68
CA SER A 164 -13.81 25.64 -30.70
C SER A 164 -14.63 25.92 -29.44
N ALA A 165 -15.92 26.23 -29.60
CA ALA A 165 -16.79 26.52 -28.47
C ALA A 165 -17.04 25.28 -27.60
N LEU A 166 -17.21 24.11 -28.22
CA LEU A 166 -17.38 22.84 -27.53
C LEU A 166 -16.12 22.42 -26.76
N LEU A 167 -14.92 22.57 -27.36
CA LEU A 167 -13.64 22.34 -26.67
C LEU A 167 -13.46 23.26 -25.44
N ILE A 168 -13.88 24.53 -25.55
CA ILE A 168 -13.86 25.45 -24.41
C ILE A 168 -14.87 25.02 -23.34
N PHE A 169 -16.08 24.57 -23.72
CA PHE A 169 -17.05 24.04 -22.76
C PHE A 169 -16.54 22.79 -22.02
N SER A 170 -15.91 21.85 -22.74
CA SER A 170 -15.28 20.65 -22.15
C SER A 170 -14.28 21.05 -21.06
N ARG A 171 -13.31 21.91 -21.38
CA ARG A 171 -12.25 22.30 -20.44
C ARG A 171 -12.74 23.17 -19.29
N LEU A 172 -13.76 23.98 -19.51
CA LEU A 172 -14.42 24.71 -18.42
C LEU A 172 -15.08 23.75 -17.42
N ALA A 173 -15.57 22.61 -17.88
CA ALA A 173 -16.15 21.59 -17.01
C ALA A 173 -15.09 20.80 -16.24
N GLN A 174 -13.92 20.50 -16.86
CA GLN A 174 -12.80 19.78 -16.23
C GLN A 174 -12.13 20.53 -15.06
N ASN A 175 -12.17 21.86 -15.04
CA ASN A 175 -11.61 22.67 -13.96
C ASN A 175 -12.63 22.83 -12.81
N VAL A 176 -12.70 21.83 -11.93
CA VAL A 176 -13.76 21.66 -10.91
C VAL A 176 -13.58 22.54 -9.66
N GLY A 177 -14.69 23.05 -9.11
CA GLY A 177 -14.79 23.69 -7.78
C GLY A 177 -15.84 24.82 -7.70
N GLU A 178 -15.57 25.95 -8.35
CA GLU A 178 -16.38 27.18 -8.25
C GLU A 178 -17.09 27.57 -9.58
N THR A 179 -16.63 27.04 -10.72
CA THR A 179 -17.14 27.26 -12.08
C THR A 179 -18.50 26.60 -12.33
N THR A 180 -18.80 25.51 -11.62
CA THR A 180 -20.04 24.74 -11.74
C THR A 180 -21.28 25.56 -11.39
N GLU A 181 -21.21 26.44 -10.36
CA GLU A 181 -22.31 27.35 -10.01
C GLU A 181 -22.70 28.31 -11.14
N THR A 182 -21.75 28.64 -12.03
CA THR A 182 -21.98 29.53 -13.17
C THR A 182 -22.61 28.81 -14.36
N LEU A 183 -22.35 27.50 -14.51
CA LEU A 183 -22.88 26.68 -15.60
C LEU A 183 -24.24 26.03 -15.27
N ILE A 184 -24.51 25.73 -13.99
CA ILE A 184 -25.79 25.13 -13.52
C ILE A 184 -27.04 25.87 -14.03
N PRO A 185 -27.12 27.23 -14.04
CA PRO A 185 -28.29 27.93 -14.57
C PRO A 185 -28.57 27.68 -16.06
N HIS A 186 -27.59 27.17 -16.80
CA HIS A 186 -27.64 26.96 -18.24
C HIS A 186 -27.77 25.48 -18.64
N LEU A 187 -28.03 24.56 -17.69
CA LEU A 187 -28.11 23.11 -17.93
C LEU A 187 -28.98 22.74 -19.14
N ASN A 188 -30.21 23.24 -19.22
CA ASN A 188 -31.12 22.95 -20.34
C ASN A 188 -30.59 23.44 -21.69
N THR A 189 -29.91 24.58 -21.70
CA THR A 189 -29.31 25.15 -22.92
C THR A 189 -28.11 24.33 -23.36
N LEU A 190 -27.24 23.95 -22.42
CA LEU A 190 -26.06 23.11 -22.68
C LEU A 190 -26.47 21.71 -23.16
N HIS A 191 -27.46 21.10 -22.51
CA HIS A 191 -28.08 19.86 -22.97
C HIS A 191 -28.56 19.97 -24.42
N SER A 192 -29.36 21.00 -24.73
CA SER A 192 -29.87 21.21 -26.10
C SER A 192 -28.74 21.43 -27.12
N VAL A 193 -27.66 22.11 -26.72
CA VAL A 193 -26.46 22.32 -27.54
C VAL A 193 -25.79 20.97 -27.85
N PHE A 194 -25.46 20.20 -26.82
CA PHE A 194 -24.79 18.90 -26.98
C PHE A 194 -25.65 17.93 -27.78
N PHE A 195 -26.95 17.84 -27.47
CA PHE A 195 -27.90 17.02 -28.21
C PHE A 195 -27.90 17.33 -29.70
N ASN A 196 -27.97 18.61 -30.07
CA ASN A 196 -28.00 19.04 -31.47
C ASN A 196 -26.68 18.78 -32.17
N CYS A 197 -25.54 19.09 -31.54
CA CYS A 197 -24.22 18.88 -32.12
C CYS A 197 -23.85 17.39 -32.27
N LEU A 198 -24.37 16.51 -31.40
CA LEU A 198 -24.22 15.07 -31.56
C LEU A 198 -25.15 14.51 -32.65
N SER A 199 -26.42 14.93 -32.65
CA SER A 199 -27.44 14.43 -33.59
C SER A 199 -27.23 14.90 -35.03
N ASN A 200 -26.92 16.18 -35.22
CA ASN A 200 -26.83 16.84 -36.52
C ASN A 200 -25.56 17.69 -36.61
N PRO A 201 -24.37 17.06 -36.58
CA PRO A 201 -23.11 17.80 -36.61
C PRO A 201 -22.86 18.49 -37.95
N SER A 202 -22.15 19.62 -37.91
CA SER A 202 -21.65 20.28 -39.11
C SER A 202 -20.38 19.62 -39.69
N SER A 203 -19.62 18.87 -38.87
CA SER A 203 -18.44 18.09 -39.25
C SER A 203 -18.16 16.96 -38.24
N CYS A 204 -17.27 16.02 -38.58
CA CYS A 204 -16.84 14.96 -37.66
C CYS A 204 -16.18 15.56 -36.39
N ASP A 205 -15.27 16.53 -36.59
CA ASP A 205 -14.61 17.30 -35.52
C ASP A 205 -15.63 17.92 -34.53
N VAL A 206 -16.74 18.50 -35.03
CA VAL A 206 -17.80 19.07 -34.18
C VAL A 206 -18.49 17.99 -33.35
N ARG A 207 -18.74 16.81 -33.93
CA ARG A 207 -19.39 15.71 -33.21
C ARG A 207 -18.50 15.19 -32.08
N ILE A 208 -17.21 15.03 -32.33
CA ILE A 208 -16.24 14.58 -31.33
C ILE A 208 -16.03 15.62 -30.25
N ALA A 209 -15.90 16.91 -30.61
CA ALA A 209 -15.86 17.98 -29.62
C ALA A 209 -17.14 18.03 -28.77
N ALA A 210 -18.31 17.70 -29.34
CA ALA A 210 -19.56 17.59 -28.60
C ALA A 210 -19.59 16.38 -27.66
N LEU A 211 -19.01 15.24 -28.08
CA LEU A 211 -18.82 14.06 -27.23
C LEU A 211 -17.93 14.41 -26.04
N SER A 212 -16.77 15.00 -26.29
CA SER A 212 -15.82 15.45 -25.25
C SER A 212 -16.48 16.43 -24.27
N ALA A 213 -17.17 17.46 -24.78
CA ALA A 213 -17.90 18.40 -23.95
C ALA A 213 -19.01 17.74 -23.12
N SER A 214 -19.70 16.75 -23.67
CA SER A 214 -20.74 16.00 -22.93
C SER A 214 -20.12 15.20 -21.79
N VAL A 215 -19.06 14.43 -22.06
CA VAL A 215 -18.33 13.63 -21.05
C VAL A 215 -17.84 14.51 -19.91
N SER A 216 -17.05 15.54 -20.22
CA SER A 216 -16.49 16.43 -19.19
C SER A 216 -17.57 17.14 -18.38
N PHE A 217 -18.69 17.49 -19.02
CA PHE A 217 -19.79 18.16 -18.33
C PHE A 217 -20.58 17.22 -17.41
N ILE A 218 -20.83 15.96 -17.83
CA ILE A 218 -21.51 14.96 -17.00
C ILE A 218 -20.74 14.69 -15.70
N GLN A 219 -19.41 14.59 -15.79
CA GLN A 219 -18.51 14.42 -14.64
C GLN A 219 -18.55 15.61 -13.67
N CYS A 220 -18.79 16.82 -14.18
CA CYS A 220 -18.85 18.05 -13.38
C CYS A 220 -20.14 18.18 -12.54
N ILE A 221 -21.22 17.46 -12.90
CA ILE A 221 -22.52 17.60 -12.23
C ILE A 221 -22.52 16.78 -10.93
N SER A 222 -22.54 17.45 -9.77
CA SER A 222 -22.57 16.76 -8.47
C SER A 222 -23.96 16.20 -8.09
N ASN A 223 -25.05 16.78 -8.61
CA ASN A 223 -26.42 16.34 -8.31
C ASN A 223 -26.85 15.20 -9.25
N PRO A 224 -27.13 13.99 -8.75
CA PRO A 224 -27.53 12.86 -9.58
C PRO A 224 -28.76 13.13 -10.47
N LYS A 225 -29.72 13.94 -9.99
CA LYS A 225 -30.94 14.26 -10.76
C LYS A 225 -30.65 15.13 -11.99
N ASP A 226 -29.72 16.07 -11.86
CA ASP A 226 -29.34 16.95 -12.96
C ASP A 226 -28.49 16.17 -13.97
N ARG A 227 -27.67 15.23 -13.49
CA ARG A 227 -26.90 14.29 -14.34
C ARG A 227 -27.81 13.36 -15.13
N ASP A 228 -28.87 12.84 -14.49
CA ASP A 228 -29.87 11.98 -15.12
C ASP A 228 -30.60 12.66 -16.29
N ALA A 229 -30.64 13.99 -16.33
CA ALA A 229 -31.26 14.73 -17.44
C ALA A 229 -30.48 14.60 -18.76
N PHE A 230 -29.20 14.19 -18.71
CA PHE A 230 -28.33 14.02 -19.89
C PHE A 230 -28.31 12.58 -20.41
N GLN A 231 -29.07 11.66 -19.80
CA GLN A 231 -29.09 10.23 -20.15
C GLN A 231 -29.47 9.95 -21.62
N ASP A 232 -30.23 10.84 -22.25
CA ASP A 232 -30.62 10.76 -23.66
C ASP A 232 -29.50 11.14 -24.63
N LEU A 233 -28.36 11.67 -24.14
CA LEU A 233 -27.17 11.89 -24.96
C LEU A 233 -26.38 10.61 -25.21
N LEU A 234 -26.44 9.63 -24.29
CA LEU A 234 -25.64 8.40 -24.38
C LEU A 234 -25.82 7.63 -25.71
N PRO A 235 -27.04 7.43 -26.26
CA PRO A 235 -27.21 6.81 -27.56
C PRO A 235 -26.50 7.58 -28.69
N LEU A 236 -26.50 8.91 -28.63
CA LEU A 236 -25.86 9.77 -29.63
C LEU A 236 -24.33 9.76 -29.49
N MET A 237 -23.84 9.64 -28.26
CA MET A 237 -22.41 9.41 -27.98
C MET A 237 -21.96 8.07 -28.57
N MET A 238 -22.71 6.99 -28.36
CA MET A 238 -22.43 5.68 -28.97
C MET A 238 -22.57 5.69 -30.51
N GLN A 239 -23.52 6.46 -31.04
CA GLN A 239 -23.65 6.67 -32.48
C GLN A 239 -22.41 7.36 -33.07
N THR A 240 -21.75 8.24 -32.31
CA THR A 240 -20.51 8.91 -32.74
C THR A 240 -19.41 7.89 -33.06
N LEU A 241 -19.19 6.96 -32.13
CA LEU A 241 -18.27 5.83 -32.31
C LEU A 241 -18.69 4.94 -33.49
N THR A 242 -19.97 4.55 -33.53
CA THR A 242 -20.50 3.64 -34.55
C THR A 242 -20.37 4.22 -35.97
N GLU A 243 -20.62 5.51 -36.15
CA GLU A 243 -20.49 6.17 -37.46
C GLU A 243 -19.03 6.34 -37.89
N ALA A 244 -18.12 6.61 -36.96
CA ALA A 244 -16.68 6.68 -37.25
C ALA A 244 -16.17 5.33 -37.77
N LEU A 245 -16.49 4.24 -37.07
CA LEU A 245 -16.12 2.87 -37.47
C LEU A 245 -16.72 2.49 -38.84
N ASN A 246 -18.02 2.72 -39.04
CA ASN A 246 -18.67 2.42 -40.33
C ASN A 246 -18.11 3.25 -41.50
N SER A 247 -17.49 4.40 -41.22
CA SER A 247 -16.86 5.26 -42.21
C SER A 247 -15.38 4.97 -42.42
N GLY A 248 -14.80 4.00 -41.70
CA GLY A 248 -13.37 3.69 -41.73
C GLY A 248 -12.48 4.77 -41.12
N LEU A 249 -13.02 5.63 -40.25
CA LEU A 249 -12.30 6.69 -39.55
C LEU A 249 -11.83 6.17 -38.18
N GLU A 250 -10.93 5.19 -38.17
CA GLU A 250 -10.52 4.50 -36.93
C GLU A 250 -9.82 5.42 -35.93
N ALA A 251 -8.97 6.35 -36.37
CA ALA A 251 -8.36 7.35 -35.47
C ALA A 251 -9.41 8.18 -34.71
N THR A 252 -10.52 8.53 -35.37
CA THR A 252 -11.63 9.25 -34.72
C THR A 252 -12.45 8.33 -33.80
N ALA A 253 -12.56 7.05 -34.14
CA ALA A 253 -13.20 6.06 -33.28
C ALA A 253 -12.38 5.83 -32.00
N GLN A 254 -11.05 5.82 -32.08
CA GLN A 254 -10.14 5.71 -30.95
C GLN A 254 -10.28 6.91 -30.00
N GLU A 255 -10.29 8.15 -30.51
CA GLU A 255 -10.57 9.35 -29.69
C GLU A 255 -11.95 9.28 -29.00
N ALA A 256 -12.97 8.76 -29.69
CA ALA A 256 -14.28 8.56 -29.09
C ALA A 256 -14.26 7.47 -27.99
N LEU A 257 -13.49 6.40 -28.16
CA LEU A 257 -13.32 5.35 -27.15
C LEU A 257 -12.60 5.88 -25.91
N GLU A 258 -11.52 6.65 -26.06
CA GLU A 258 -10.79 7.28 -24.96
C GLU A 258 -11.71 8.15 -24.09
N LEU A 259 -12.55 8.99 -24.72
CA LEU A 259 -13.54 9.80 -24.01
C LEU A 259 -14.60 8.95 -23.29
N LEU A 260 -14.99 7.81 -23.86
CA LEU A 260 -15.93 6.89 -23.24
C LEU A 260 -15.27 6.11 -22.08
N ILE A 261 -13.99 5.76 -22.19
CA ILE A 261 -13.20 5.16 -21.11
C ILE A 261 -13.11 6.13 -19.93
N GLU A 262 -12.82 7.41 -20.19
CA GLU A 262 -12.80 8.47 -19.17
C GLU A 262 -14.15 8.54 -18.43
N LEU A 263 -15.27 8.51 -19.17
CA LEU A 263 -16.62 8.49 -18.59
C LEU A 263 -16.89 7.22 -17.78
N ALA A 264 -16.46 6.06 -18.27
CA ALA A 264 -16.63 4.78 -17.61
C ALA A 264 -15.90 4.74 -16.25
N GLY A 265 -14.66 5.23 -16.20
CA GLY A 265 -13.89 5.31 -14.96
C GLY A 265 -14.51 6.30 -13.97
N THR A 266 -14.87 7.50 -14.42
CA THR A 266 -15.32 8.61 -13.55
C THR A 266 -16.78 8.49 -13.11
N GLU A 267 -17.69 8.14 -14.02
CA GLU A 267 -19.15 8.14 -13.82
C GLU A 267 -19.82 6.87 -14.36
N PRO A 268 -19.40 5.67 -13.92
CA PRO A 268 -19.90 4.38 -14.46
C PRO A 268 -21.43 4.23 -14.36
N ARG A 269 -22.04 4.78 -13.30
CA ARG A 269 -23.49 4.72 -13.09
C ARG A 269 -24.29 5.44 -14.18
N PHE A 270 -23.69 6.38 -14.90
CA PHE A 270 -24.32 7.05 -16.02
C PHE A 270 -24.62 6.07 -17.16
N LEU A 271 -23.83 5.01 -17.30
CA LEU A 271 -23.99 4.01 -18.36
C LEU A 271 -25.07 2.96 -18.02
N ARG A 272 -25.51 2.90 -16.75
CA ARG A 272 -26.36 1.82 -16.20
C ARG A 272 -27.62 1.53 -17.03
N ARG A 273 -28.34 2.54 -17.53
CA ARG A 273 -29.62 2.32 -18.23
C ARG A 273 -29.46 1.59 -19.57
N GLN A 274 -28.29 1.70 -20.20
CA GLN A 274 -28.01 1.15 -21.53
C GLN A 274 -26.79 0.23 -21.51
N ILE A 275 -26.34 -0.18 -20.33
CA ILE A 275 -25.08 -0.89 -20.13
C ILE A 275 -24.97 -2.17 -20.98
N MET A 276 -26.08 -2.90 -21.16
CA MET A 276 -26.11 -4.11 -22.00
C MET A 276 -25.82 -3.81 -23.47
N GLU A 277 -26.34 -2.70 -24.00
CA GLU A 277 -26.11 -2.28 -25.38
C GLU A 277 -24.70 -1.70 -25.56
N VAL A 278 -24.24 -0.90 -24.61
CA VAL A 278 -22.90 -0.29 -24.62
C VAL A 278 -21.82 -1.38 -24.54
N VAL A 279 -21.84 -2.24 -23.52
CA VAL A 279 -20.89 -3.35 -23.38
C VAL A 279 -21.02 -4.34 -24.53
N GLY A 280 -22.24 -4.60 -25.00
CA GLY A 280 -22.48 -5.43 -26.18
C GLY A 280 -21.80 -4.89 -27.45
N SER A 281 -21.81 -3.56 -27.63
CA SER A 281 -21.14 -2.87 -28.74
C SER A 281 -19.63 -2.94 -28.61
N MET A 282 -19.08 -2.70 -27.41
CA MET A 282 -17.64 -2.80 -27.18
C MET A 282 -17.10 -4.22 -27.42
N LEU A 283 -17.84 -5.25 -27.01
CA LEU A 283 -17.48 -6.64 -27.32
C LEU A 283 -17.50 -6.93 -28.83
N GLN A 284 -18.46 -6.36 -29.57
CA GLN A 284 -18.47 -6.52 -31.04
C GLN A 284 -17.25 -5.86 -31.69
N ILE A 285 -16.82 -4.71 -31.18
CA ILE A 285 -15.61 -4.03 -31.65
C ILE A 285 -14.38 -4.88 -31.33
N ALA A 286 -14.25 -5.37 -30.09
CA ALA A 286 -13.13 -6.20 -29.66
C ALA A 286 -13.01 -7.53 -30.46
N GLU A 287 -14.16 -8.14 -30.80
CA GLU A 287 -14.26 -9.37 -31.61
C GLU A 287 -14.01 -9.16 -33.12
N ALA A 288 -14.02 -7.91 -33.62
CA ALA A 288 -13.92 -7.62 -35.04
C ALA A 288 -12.46 -7.59 -35.53
N GLU A 289 -11.94 -8.75 -35.96
CA GLU A 289 -10.59 -8.92 -36.54
C GLU A 289 -10.32 -8.04 -37.78
N SER A 290 -11.34 -7.40 -38.36
CA SER A 290 -11.18 -6.47 -39.48
C SER A 290 -10.75 -5.06 -39.08
N LEU A 291 -10.83 -4.72 -37.79
CA LEU A 291 -10.43 -3.41 -37.25
C LEU A 291 -8.97 -3.42 -36.80
N GLU A 292 -8.38 -2.23 -36.67
CA GLU A 292 -7.03 -2.06 -36.15
C GLU A 292 -6.93 -2.54 -34.69
N GLU A 293 -5.74 -3.02 -34.31
CA GLU A 293 -5.48 -3.53 -32.96
C GLU A 293 -5.77 -2.46 -31.89
N GLY A 294 -5.28 -1.23 -32.06
CA GLY A 294 -5.53 -0.13 -31.12
C GLY A 294 -7.02 0.16 -30.91
N THR A 295 -7.84 0.07 -31.96
CA THR A 295 -9.31 0.21 -31.87
C THR A 295 -9.93 -0.90 -31.02
N ARG A 296 -9.46 -2.14 -31.20
CA ARG A 296 -9.93 -3.31 -30.45
C ARG A 296 -9.46 -3.27 -29.00
N HIS A 297 -8.22 -2.88 -28.75
CA HIS A 297 -7.65 -2.73 -27.40
C HIS A 297 -8.39 -1.67 -26.60
N LEU A 298 -8.69 -0.49 -27.16
CA LEU A 298 -9.48 0.54 -26.47
C LEU A 298 -10.91 0.07 -26.14
N ALA A 299 -11.52 -0.76 -26.99
CA ALA A 299 -12.83 -1.34 -26.67
C ALA A 299 -12.76 -2.36 -25.52
N ILE A 300 -11.66 -3.09 -25.40
CA ILE A 300 -11.38 -3.97 -24.25
C ILE A 300 -11.13 -3.12 -23.00
N GLU A 301 -10.27 -2.11 -23.09
CA GLU A 301 -9.94 -1.18 -22.00
C GLU A 301 -11.21 -0.58 -21.41
N PHE A 302 -12.15 -0.10 -22.23
CA PHE A 302 -13.44 0.40 -21.74
C PHE A 302 -14.19 -0.60 -20.84
N ILE A 303 -14.19 -1.89 -21.20
CA ILE A 303 -14.86 -2.93 -20.43
C ILE A 303 -14.08 -3.23 -19.14
N ILE A 304 -12.75 -3.24 -19.19
CA ILE A 304 -11.88 -3.42 -18.01
C ILE A 304 -12.05 -2.25 -17.04
N THR A 305 -11.98 -1.01 -17.51
CA THR A 305 -12.20 0.20 -16.70
C THR A 305 -13.56 0.16 -16.00
N LEU A 306 -14.61 -0.32 -16.67
CA LEU A 306 -15.93 -0.50 -16.05
C LEU A 306 -15.97 -1.59 -14.98
N ALA A 307 -15.18 -2.66 -15.14
CA ALA A 307 -15.04 -3.70 -14.13
C ALA A 307 -14.29 -3.16 -12.90
N GLU A 308 -13.25 -2.35 -13.11
CA GLU A 308 -12.42 -1.72 -12.08
C GLU A 308 -13.14 -0.61 -11.30
N ALA A 309 -14.14 0.04 -11.90
CA ALA A 309 -14.90 1.14 -11.28
C ALA A 309 -15.87 0.68 -10.15
N ARG A 310 -15.50 -0.36 -9.39
CA ARG A 310 -16.28 -1.02 -8.34
C ARG A 310 -16.70 -0.08 -7.22
N GLU A 311 -15.83 0.80 -6.74
CA GLU A 311 -16.16 1.73 -5.64
C GLU A 311 -17.33 2.65 -6.03
N ARG A 312 -17.37 3.04 -7.31
CA ARG A 312 -18.39 3.92 -7.86
C ARG A 312 -19.62 3.14 -8.34
N ALA A 313 -19.48 1.95 -8.89
CA ALA A 313 -20.59 1.10 -9.35
C ALA A 313 -20.45 -0.38 -8.96
N PRO A 314 -20.62 -0.71 -7.67
CA PRO A 314 -20.39 -2.07 -7.15
C PRO A 314 -21.22 -3.11 -7.87
N GLY A 315 -20.65 -4.24 -8.30
CA GLY A 315 -21.40 -5.36 -8.89
C GLY A 315 -22.13 -5.09 -10.22
N MET A 316 -22.07 -3.88 -10.77
CA MET A 316 -22.81 -3.49 -11.97
C MET A 316 -22.44 -4.37 -13.17
N MET A 317 -21.14 -4.61 -13.37
CA MET A 317 -20.66 -5.48 -14.45
C MET A 317 -21.06 -6.93 -14.20
N ARG A 318 -20.87 -7.49 -12.99
CA ARG A 318 -21.17 -8.90 -12.67
C ARG A 318 -22.62 -9.33 -12.98
N LYS A 319 -23.58 -8.40 -12.94
CA LYS A 319 -24.98 -8.66 -13.28
C LYS A 319 -25.27 -8.84 -14.78
N LEU A 320 -24.36 -8.46 -15.66
CA LEU A 320 -24.58 -8.55 -17.10
C LEU A 320 -24.45 -10.02 -17.54
N PRO A 321 -25.43 -10.58 -18.28
CA PRO A 321 -25.35 -11.96 -18.70
C PRO A 321 -24.33 -12.14 -19.84
N GLN A 322 -23.53 -13.20 -19.78
CA GLN A 322 -22.65 -13.69 -20.86
C GLN A 322 -21.50 -12.78 -21.30
N PHE A 323 -21.37 -11.53 -20.80
CA PHE A 323 -20.26 -10.65 -21.21
C PHE A 323 -18.90 -11.18 -20.74
N ILE A 324 -18.81 -11.72 -19.52
CA ILE A 324 -17.55 -12.23 -18.94
C ILE A 324 -17.01 -13.37 -19.79
N ARG A 325 -17.89 -14.31 -20.16
CA ARG A 325 -17.54 -15.41 -21.06
C ARG A 325 -17.01 -14.90 -22.40
N ARG A 326 -17.66 -13.89 -23.00
CA ARG A 326 -17.24 -13.32 -24.29
C ARG A 326 -15.92 -12.55 -24.16
N LEU A 327 -15.78 -11.70 -23.15
CA LEU A 327 -14.56 -10.95 -22.91
C LEU A 327 -13.39 -11.90 -22.63
N PHE A 328 -13.56 -12.83 -21.69
CA PHE A 328 -12.55 -13.85 -21.39
C PHE A 328 -12.18 -14.63 -22.65
N TRP A 329 -13.15 -14.95 -23.51
CA TRP A 329 -12.87 -15.57 -24.80
C TRP A 329 -12.03 -14.70 -25.73
N VAL A 330 -12.33 -13.40 -25.84
CA VAL A 330 -11.52 -12.44 -26.61
C VAL A 330 -10.09 -12.42 -26.06
N LEU A 331 -9.91 -12.25 -24.75
CA LEU A 331 -8.60 -12.19 -24.11
C LEU A 331 -7.80 -13.49 -24.32
N MET A 332 -8.46 -14.65 -24.20
CA MET A 332 -7.84 -15.95 -24.51
C MET A 332 -7.38 -16.07 -25.96
N ASN A 333 -8.09 -15.45 -26.93
CA ASN A 333 -7.65 -15.45 -28.32
C ASN A 333 -6.51 -14.45 -28.56
N LEU A 334 -6.44 -13.35 -27.82
CA LEU A 334 -5.28 -12.45 -27.87
C LEU A 334 -4.00 -13.18 -27.42
N LEU A 335 -4.07 -14.02 -26.39
CA LEU A 335 -2.95 -14.86 -25.94
C LEU A 335 -2.50 -15.93 -26.96
N VAL A 336 -3.31 -16.23 -27.97
CA VAL A 336 -2.94 -17.17 -29.04
C VAL A 336 -2.08 -16.49 -30.11
N ASP A 337 -2.06 -15.16 -30.14
CA ASP A 337 -1.25 -14.35 -31.05
C ASP A 337 0.22 -14.30 -30.58
N ILE A 338 0.89 -15.44 -30.69
CA ILE A 338 2.29 -15.63 -30.31
C ILE A 338 3.00 -16.44 -31.39
N GLU A 339 4.17 -15.96 -31.82
CA GLU A 339 4.95 -16.53 -32.91
C GLU A 339 6.06 -17.45 -32.39
N ASP A 340 6.34 -18.55 -33.10
CA ASP A 340 7.41 -19.49 -32.74
C ASP A 340 8.76 -19.04 -33.33
N GLU A 341 9.26 -17.91 -32.86
CA GLU A 341 10.51 -17.33 -33.35
C GLU A 341 11.75 -18.12 -32.89
N PRO A 342 12.74 -18.41 -33.78
CA PRO A 342 13.97 -19.12 -33.43
C PRO A 342 14.80 -18.42 -32.36
N ASP A 343 14.72 -17.09 -32.27
CA ASP A 343 15.47 -16.28 -31.32
C ASP A 343 15.05 -16.58 -29.88
N TRP A 344 13.79 -16.97 -29.65
CA TRP A 344 13.32 -17.40 -28.33
C TRP A 344 14.12 -18.60 -27.79
N TYR A 345 14.56 -19.52 -28.65
CA TYR A 345 15.34 -20.69 -28.25
C TYR A 345 16.82 -20.36 -28.02
N ASN A 346 17.31 -19.27 -28.61
CA ASN A 346 18.71 -18.85 -28.56
C ASN A 346 18.98 -17.72 -27.57
N ALA A 347 17.93 -17.22 -26.91
CA ALA A 347 17.97 -16.14 -25.94
C ALA A 347 19.17 -16.22 -24.99
N GLU A 348 19.82 -15.08 -24.76
CA GLU A 348 20.93 -14.96 -23.82
C GLU A 348 20.46 -14.52 -22.43
N SER A 349 19.34 -13.79 -22.33
CA SER A 349 18.63 -13.46 -21.07
C SER A 349 17.21 -14.04 -21.01
N GLU A 350 16.60 -14.00 -19.82
CA GLU A 350 15.20 -14.43 -19.63
C GLU A 350 14.20 -13.44 -20.22
N ASP A 351 14.56 -12.15 -20.33
CA ASP A 351 13.72 -11.04 -20.79
C ASP A 351 13.64 -10.92 -22.33
N GLU A 352 14.34 -11.78 -23.07
CA GLU A 352 14.29 -11.81 -24.53
C GLU A 352 13.03 -12.56 -25.02
N ASP A 353 11.88 -11.88 -25.01
CA ASP A 353 10.57 -12.46 -25.33
C ASP A 353 10.20 -12.41 -26.82
N ALA A 354 11.12 -12.92 -27.63
CA ALA A 354 10.93 -13.04 -29.07
C ALA A 354 9.63 -13.80 -29.42
N GLY A 355 8.83 -13.21 -30.31
CA GLY A 355 7.58 -13.75 -30.80
C GLY A 355 6.33 -13.34 -30.00
N GLU A 356 6.46 -12.55 -28.94
CA GLU A 356 5.32 -11.93 -28.27
C GLU A 356 4.82 -10.69 -29.06
N THR A 357 3.52 -10.60 -29.30
CA THR A 357 2.89 -9.47 -30.01
C THR A 357 2.20 -8.51 -29.03
N SER A 358 1.80 -7.34 -29.51
CA SER A 358 1.02 -6.38 -28.71
C SER A 358 -0.30 -7.01 -28.20
N ASN A 359 -0.99 -7.82 -29.02
CA ASN A 359 -2.19 -8.53 -28.58
C ASN A 359 -1.90 -9.46 -27.40
N TYR A 360 -0.79 -10.21 -27.46
CA TYR A 360 -0.40 -11.12 -26.39
C TYR A 360 -0.21 -10.38 -25.06
N GLY A 361 0.54 -9.26 -25.07
CA GLY A 361 0.74 -8.43 -23.88
C GLY A 361 -0.56 -7.89 -23.29
N VAL A 362 -1.41 -7.27 -24.12
CA VAL A 362 -2.72 -6.76 -23.70
C VAL A 362 -3.62 -7.88 -23.15
N GLY A 363 -3.58 -9.05 -23.77
CA GLY A 363 -4.34 -10.22 -23.33
C GLY A 363 -3.97 -10.69 -21.92
N GLN A 364 -2.67 -10.64 -21.57
CA GLN A 364 -2.19 -10.98 -20.23
C GLN A 364 -2.65 -9.96 -19.19
N GLU A 365 -2.32 -8.69 -19.42
CA GLU A 365 -2.62 -7.59 -18.49
C GLU A 365 -4.13 -7.48 -18.21
N CYS A 366 -4.95 -7.56 -19.25
CA CYS A 366 -6.40 -7.48 -19.11
C CYS A 366 -7.00 -8.68 -18.37
N LEU A 367 -6.41 -9.88 -18.45
CA LEU A 367 -6.91 -11.05 -17.71
C LEU A 367 -6.69 -10.89 -16.21
N ASP A 368 -5.52 -10.37 -15.83
CA ASP A 368 -5.18 -10.10 -14.45
C ASP A 368 -6.09 -9.02 -13.86
N ARG A 369 -6.12 -7.83 -14.47
CA ARG A 369 -7.00 -6.70 -14.10
C ARG A 369 -8.47 -7.10 -14.01
N LEU A 370 -8.97 -7.90 -14.96
CA LEU A 370 -10.34 -8.43 -14.94
C LEU A 370 -10.58 -9.35 -13.74
N SER A 371 -9.62 -10.22 -13.42
CA SER A 371 -9.72 -11.17 -12.32
C SER A 371 -9.73 -10.48 -10.96
N ILE A 372 -8.87 -9.49 -10.75
CA ILE A 372 -8.79 -8.66 -9.53
C ILE A 372 -10.10 -7.88 -9.35
N SER A 373 -10.66 -7.36 -10.45
CA SER A 373 -11.87 -6.53 -10.41
C SER A 373 -13.16 -7.31 -10.17
N LEU A 374 -13.32 -8.46 -10.82
CA LEU A 374 -14.56 -9.23 -10.78
C LEU A 374 -14.54 -10.38 -9.77
N GLY A 375 -13.36 -10.80 -9.36
CA GLY A 375 -13.14 -11.82 -8.35
C GLY A 375 -13.39 -13.26 -8.80
N GLY A 376 -12.87 -14.19 -7.99
CA GLY A 376 -12.81 -15.61 -8.30
C GLY A 376 -14.15 -16.30 -8.48
N ASN A 377 -15.21 -15.89 -7.77
CA ASN A 377 -16.52 -16.53 -7.90
C ASN A 377 -17.13 -16.30 -9.30
N THR A 378 -16.69 -15.24 -9.96
CA THR A 378 -17.19 -14.84 -11.27
C THR A 378 -16.32 -15.39 -12.40
N VAL A 379 -15.00 -15.29 -12.28
CA VAL A 379 -14.04 -15.62 -13.35
C VAL A 379 -13.73 -17.11 -13.42
N VAL A 380 -13.53 -17.78 -12.28
CA VAL A 380 -13.13 -19.21 -12.25
C VAL A 380 -14.13 -20.15 -12.93
N PRO A 381 -15.46 -19.97 -12.81
CA PRO A 381 -16.42 -20.82 -13.53
C PRO A 381 -16.26 -20.74 -15.06
N VAL A 382 -15.99 -19.54 -15.59
CA VAL A 382 -15.76 -19.33 -17.03
C VAL A 382 -14.44 -19.97 -17.45
N ALA A 383 -13.37 -19.72 -16.68
CA ALA A 383 -12.05 -20.30 -16.92
C ALA A 383 -12.11 -21.84 -16.91
N SER A 384 -12.84 -22.43 -15.96
CA SER A 384 -13.03 -23.88 -15.83
C SER A 384 -13.74 -24.52 -17.03
N GLU A 385 -14.58 -23.78 -17.75
CA GLU A 385 -15.21 -24.24 -19.00
C GLU A 385 -14.21 -24.19 -20.17
N LEU A 386 -13.39 -23.14 -20.26
CA LEU A 386 -12.55 -22.87 -21.41
C LEU A 386 -11.18 -23.57 -21.38
N PHE A 387 -10.53 -23.67 -20.21
CA PHE A 387 -9.19 -24.26 -20.10
C PHE A 387 -9.11 -25.70 -20.62
N PRO A 388 -10.06 -26.63 -20.33
CA PRO A 388 -10.01 -27.97 -20.89
C PRO A 388 -10.06 -28.00 -22.42
N VAL A 389 -10.78 -27.06 -23.05
CA VAL A 389 -10.87 -26.95 -24.51
C VAL A 389 -9.53 -26.52 -25.10
N PHE A 390 -8.85 -25.58 -24.45
CA PHE A 390 -7.57 -25.03 -24.92
C PHE A 390 -6.42 -26.01 -24.72
N LEU A 391 -6.36 -26.63 -23.53
CA LEU A 391 -5.34 -27.63 -23.20
C LEU A 391 -5.45 -28.89 -24.06
N ALA A 392 -6.65 -29.22 -24.56
CA ALA A 392 -6.85 -30.36 -25.46
C ALA A 392 -6.58 -30.04 -26.95
N ALA A 393 -6.31 -28.78 -27.30
CA ALA A 393 -6.09 -28.38 -28.69
C ALA A 393 -4.73 -28.87 -29.24
N SER A 394 -4.69 -29.12 -30.55
CA SER A 394 -3.45 -29.55 -31.23
C SER A 394 -2.43 -28.42 -31.36
N GLU A 395 -2.92 -27.19 -31.46
CA GLU A 395 -2.17 -25.95 -31.58
C GLU A 395 -1.49 -25.64 -30.24
N TRP A 396 -0.16 -25.52 -30.25
CA TRP A 396 0.60 -25.29 -29.03
C TRP A 396 0.27 -23.92 -28.42
N GLN A 397 -0.06 -22.92 -29.25
CA GLN A 397 -0.45 -21.57 -28.83
C GLN A 397 -1.69 -21.59 -27.94
N LYS A 398 -2.68 -22.46 -28.21
CA LYS A 398 -3.88 -22.60 -27.37
C LYS A 398 -3.54 -23.25 -26.03
N ARG A 399 -2.71 -24.29 -26.04
CA ARG A 399 -2.27 -24.93 -24.78
C ARG A 399 -1.44 -23.96 -23.93
N HIS A 400 -0.58 -23.17 -24.57
CA HIS A 400 0.19 -22.09 -23.98
C HIS A 400 -0.72 -21.02 -23.36
N ALA A 401 -1.66 -20.46 -24.14
CA ALA A 401 -2.59 -19.44 -23.70
C ALA A 401 -3.40 -19.86 -22.45
N ALA A 402 -3.83 -21.12 -22.35
CA ALA A 402 -4.51 -21.60 -21.14
C ALA A 402 -3.63 -21.60 -19.88
N LEU A 403 -2.34 -21.89 -20.01
CA LEU A 403 -1.42 -21.89 -18.88
C LEU A 403 -1.07 -20.46 -18.44
N ILE A 404 -0.87 -19.56 -19.41
CA ILE A 404 -0.68 -18.13 -19.15
C ILE A 404 -1.92 -17.54 -18.50
N ALA A 405 -3.11 -17.74 -19.07
CA ALA A 405 -4.35 -17.24 -18.48
C ALA A 405 -4.60 -17.80 -17.08
N LEU A 406 -4.25 -19.06 -16.82
CA LEU A 406 -4.36 -19.65 -15.49
C LEU A 406 -3.44 -18.95 -14.49
N ALA A 407 -2.23 -18.57 -14.90
CA ALA A 407 -1.31 -17.77 -14.08
C ALA A 407 -1.88 -16.37 -13.83
N GLN A 408 -2.33 -15.67 -14.87
CA GLN A 408 -2.81 -14.29 -14.79
C GLN A 408 -4.07 -14.13 -13.93
N ILE A 409 -4.94 -15.14 -13.83
CA ILE A 409 -6.14 -15.03 -12.97
C ILE A 409 -5.88 -15.41 -11.52
N ALA A 410 -4.68 -15.89 -11.16
CA ALA A 410 -4.43 -16.54 -9.88
C ALA A 410 -4.58 -15.58 -8.69
N GLU A 411 -4.02 -14.36 -8.80
CA GLU A 411 -4.11 -13.31 -7.79
C GLU A 411 -5.58 -12.96 -7.48
N GLY A 412 -6.33 -12.48 -8.49
CA GLY A 412 -7.72 -12.09 -8.33
C GLY A 412 -8.69 -13.23 -8.03
N CYS A 413 -8.29 -14.49 -8.26
CA CYS A 413 -9.12 -15.67 -8.03
C CYS A 413 -8.65 -16.58 -6.88
N SER A 414 -7.67 -16.14 -6.09
CA SER A 414 -6.93 -16.97 -5.13
C SER A 414 -7.82 -17.81 -4.22
N LYS A 415 -8.78 -17.17 -3.53
CA LYS A 415 -9.73 -17.82 -2.61
C LYS A 415 -10.49 -18.99 -3.24
N VAL A 416 -10.94 -18.85 -4.48
CA VAL A 416 -11.72 -19.88 -5.18
C VAL A 416 -10.82 -20.96 -5.77
N MET A 417 -9.62 -20.59 -6.23
CA MET A 417 -8.62 -21.54 -6.73
C MET A 417 -8.06 -22.41 -5.61
N ILE A 418 -7.80 -21.87 -4.42
CA ILE A 418 -7.36 -22.63 -3.23
C ILE A 418 -8.38 -23.73 -2.87
N ARG A 419 -9.68 -23.45 -2.99
CA ARG A 419 -10.74 -24.45 -2.74
C ARG A 419 -10.71 -25.62 -3.76
N ASN A 420 -10.16 -25.40 -4.96
CA ASN A 420 -10.10 -26.36 -6.06
C ASN A 420 -8.65 -26.70 -6.48
N LEU A 421 -7.70 -26.56 -5.55
CA LEU A 421 -6.27 -26.52 -5.86
C LEU A 421 -5.76 -27.81 -6.54
N GLU A 422 -6.28 -28.99 -6.17
CA GLU A 422 -5.91 -30.28 -6.78
C GLU A 422 -6.13 -30.28 -8.31
N GLN A 423 -7.25 -29.72 -8.76
CA GLN A 423 -7.60 -29.69 -10.17
C GLN A 423 -6.69 -28.71 -10.92
N VAL A 424 -6.47 -27.52 -10.35
CA VAL A 424 -5.59 -26.49 -10.90
C VAL A 424 -4.17 -27.03 -11.06
N VAL A 425 -3.57 -27.55 -9.99
CA VAL A 425 -2.22 -28.11 -10.00
C VAL A 425 -2.11 -29.27 -10.99
N SER A 426 -3.12 -30.12 -11.08
CA SER A 426 -3.11 -31.24 -12.02
C SER A 426 -3.16 -30.80 -13.49
N MET A 427 -3.92 -29.75 -13.83
CA MET A 427 -3.93 -29.21 -15.20
C MET A 427 -2.54 -28.74 -15.62
N ILE A 428 -1.83 -28.04 -14.72
CA ILE A 428 -0.52 -27.47 -15.02
C ILE A 428 0.56 -28.55 -15.08
N LEU A 429 0.63 -29.43 -14.07
CA LEU A 429 1.67 -30.47 -14.00
C LEU A 429 1.61 -31.47 -15.16
N ASN A 430 0.43 -31.69 -15.74
CA ASN A 430 0.31 -32.52 -16.95
C ASN A 430 1.03 -31.90 -18.16
N SER A 431 1.12 -30.57 -18.23
CA SER A 431 1.76 -29.82 -19.33
C SER A 431 3.28 -29.71 -19.20
N PHE A 432 3.87 -30.13 -18.08
CA PHE A 432 5.34 -30.19 -17.90
C PHE A 432 6.03 -31.13 -18.91
N HIS A 433 5.27 -32.07 -19.47
CA HIS A 433 5.76 -33.05 -20.44
C HIS A 433 5.26 -32.77 -21.85
N ASP A 434 4.75 -31.56 -22.14
CA ASP A 434 4.31 -31.19 -23.48
C ASP A 434 5.45 -31.32 -24.50
N ALA A 435 5.07 -31.60 -25.75
CA ALA A 435 6.02 -31.72 -26.85
C ALA A 435 6.66 -30.38 -27.20
N HIS A 436 5.96 -29.26 -26.98
CA HIS A 436 6.41 -27.92 -27.33
C HIS A 436 7.13 -27.25 -26.14
N PRO A 437 8.39 -26.78 -26.29
CA PRO A 437 9.14 -26.15 -25.21
C PRO A 437 8.47 -24.92 -24.61
N ARG A 438 7.86 -24.04 -25.42
CA ARG A 438 7.09 -22.89 -24.91
C ARG A 438 5.90 -23.30 -24.02
N VAL A 439 5.23 -24.43 -24.31
CA VAL A 439 4.12 -24.91 -23.46
C VAL A 439 4.65 -25.44 -22.13
N ARG A 440 5.79 -26.14 -22.14
CA ARG A 440 6.46 -26.55 -20.89
C ARG A 440 6.89 -25.33 -20.07
N TRP A 441 7.45 -24.31 -20.72
CA TRP A 441 7.81 -23.05 -20.09
C TRP A 441 6.60 -22.36 -19.46
N ALA A 442 5.48 -22.24 -20.17
CA ALA A 442 4.25 -21.64 -19.62
C ALA A 442 3.66 -22.44 -18.45
N ALA A 443 3.82 -23.77 -18.45
CA ALA A 443 3.39 -24.59 -17.31
C ALA A 443 4.25 -24.32 -16.07
N ILE A 444 5.55 -24.15 -16.25
CA ILE A 444 6.47 -23.78 -15.17
C ILE A 444 6.18 -22.36 -14.69
N ASN A 445 5.92 -21.43 -15.61
CA ASN A 445 5.51 -20.06 -15.31
C ASN A 445 4.27 -20.03 -14.42
N ALA A 446 3.23 -20.79 -14.79
CA ALA A 446 2.02 -20.90 -14.00
C ALA A 446 2.29 -21.47 -12.60
N ILE A 447 3.16 -22.48 -12.45
CA ILE A 447 3.55 -22.96 -11.12
C ILE A 447 4.29 -21.88 -10.32
N GLY A 448 5.20 -21.13 -10.96
CA GLY A 448 5.92 -20.03 -10.32
C GLY A 448 4.94 -18.99 -9.78
N GLN A 449 4.07 -18.45 -10.64
CA GLN A 449 3.07 -17.45 -10.27
C GLN A 449 2.12 -17.94 -9.18
N LEU A 450 1.55 -19.15 -9.33
CA LEU A 450 0.66 -19.72 -8.32
C LEU A 450 1.35 -19.96 -6.97
N SER A 451 2.67 -20.11 -6.95
CA SER A 451 3.42 -20.25 -5.69
C SER A 451 3.45 -18.96 -4.90
N THR A 452 3.44 -17.81 -5.59
CA THR A 452 3.28 -16.50 -4.98
C THR A 452 1.82 -16.31 -4.55
N ASP A 453 0.87 -16.45 -5.48
CA ASP A 453 -0.51 -15.97 -5.28
C ASP A 453 -1.39 -16.91 -4.45
N LEU A 454 -1.07 -18.21 -4.45
CA LEU A 454 -1.81 -19.25 -3.71
C LEU A 454 -1.00 -19.81 -2.54
N GLY A 455 0.09 -19.14 -2.16
CA GLY A 455 0.90 -19.49 -1.00
C GLY A 455 0.30 -18.97 0.30
N PRO A 456 0.50 -19.67 1.44
CA PRO A 456 1.29 -20.89 1.62
C PRO A 456 0.53 -22.21 1.39
N GLU A 457 -0.75 -22.17 1.01
CA GLU A 457 -1.59 -23.36 0.85
C GLU A 457 -1.06 -24.32 -0.23
N LEU A 458 -0.60 -23.79 -1.37
CA LEU A 458 0.02 -24.60 -2.43
C LEU A 458 1.26 -25.35 -1.92
N GLN A 459 2.13 -24.66 -1.21
CA GLN A 459 3.36 -25.20 -0.64
C GLN A 459 3.02 -26.30 0.35
N THR A 460 2.12 -26.01 1.28
CA THR A 460 1.74 -26.94 2.36
C THR A 460 1.10 -28.21 1.84
N GLN A 461 0.27 -28.14 0.79
CA GLN A 461 -0.51 -29.28 0.31
C GLN A 461 0.15 -30.05 -0.85
N TYR A 462 0.92 -29.38 -1.71
CA TYR A 462 1.36 -29.93 -3.00
C TYR A 462 2.87 -29.97 -3.23
N HIS A 463 3.70 -29.60 -2.24
CA HIS A 463 5.17 -29.67 -2.35
C HIS A 463 5.69 -31.02 -2.88
N GLN A 464 5.08 -32.13 -2.48
CA GLN A 464 5.45 -33.49 -2.89
C GLN A 464 5.23 -33.82 -4.37
N ARG A 465 4.44 -33.01 -5.10
CA ARG A 465 4.23 -33.13 -6.55
C ARG A 465 4.97 -32.04 -7.31
N VAL A 466 4.93 -30.80 -6.81
CA VAL A 466 5.48 -29.63 -7.49
C VAL A 466 7.01 -29.63 -7.49
N LEU A 467 7.66 -29.79 -6.33
CA LEU A 467 9.13 -29.75 -6.26
C LEU A 467 9.80 -30.84 -7.10
N PRO A 468 9.33 -32.12 -7.10
CA PRO A 468 9.88 -33.12 -8.01
C PRO A 468 9.64 -32.81 -9.50
N ALA A 469 8.51 -32.20 -9.86
CA ALA A 469 8.24 -31.82 -11.24
C ALA A 469 9.16 -30.70 -11.72
N LEU A 470 9.37 -29.66 -10.91
CA LEU A 470 10.35 -28.60 -11.17
C LEU A 470 11.77 -29.17 -11.29
N ALA A 471 12.16 -30.07 -10.37
CA ALA A 471 13.45 -30.75 -10.43
C ALA A 471 13.62 -31.62 -11.68
N GLY A 472 12.54 -32.21 -12.20
CA GLY A 472 12.54 -32.91 -13.48
C GLY A 472 12.67 -31.97 -14.68
N ALA A 473 12.00 -30.81 -14.65
CA ALA A 473 12.10 -29.80 -15.70
C ALA A 473 13.52 -29.20 -15.81
N MET A 474 14.24 -29.09 -14.70
CA MET A 474 15.66 -28.72 -14.69
C MET A 474 16.55 -29.69 -15.50
N ASP A 475 16.11 -30.92 -15.77
CA ASP A 475 16.84 -31.89 -16.60
C ASP A 475 16.57 -31.74 -18.12
N ASP A 476 15.83 -30.72 -18.57
CA ASP A 476 15.57 -30.45 -19.99
C ASP A 476 16.79 -29.78 -20.68
N PHE A 477 17.92 -30.50 -20.74
CA PHE A 477 19.20 -30.01 -21.29
C PHE A 477 19.14 -29.56 -22.76
N GLN A 478 18.06 -29.87 -23.47
CA GLN A 478 17.86 -29.43 -24.86
C GLN A 478 17.28 -28.00 -24.94
N ASN A 479 16.67 -27.52 -23.85
CA ASN A 479 15.95 -26.25 -23.83
C ASN A 479 16.39 -25.41 -22.62
N PRO A 480 17.49 -24.64 -22.74
CA PRO A 480 18.03 -23.84 -21.65
C PRO A 480 17.01 -22.89 -21.00
N ARG A 481 16.07 -22.29 -21.75
CA ARG A 481 15.00 -21.45 -21.18
C ARG A 481 14.08 -22.23 -20.25
N VAL A 482 13.73 -23.47 -20.59
CA VAL A 482 12.91 -24.32 -19.71
C VAL A 482 13.68 -24.65 -18.43
N GLN A 483 14.98 -24.90 -18.51
CA GLN A 483 15.82 -25.16 -17.33
C GLN A 483 15.94 -23.93 -16.42
N ALA A 484 16.20 -22.76 -17.01
CA ALA A 484 16.33 -21.50 -16.28
C ALA A 484 15.01 -21.15 -15.56
N HIS A 485 13.89 -21.23 -16.29
CA HIS A 485 12.56 -20.96 -15.73
C HIS A 485 12.17 -21.97 -14.65
N ALA A 486 12.56 -23.24 -14.81
CA ALA A 486 12.32 -24.26 -13.76
C ALA A 486 13.08 -23.93 -12.47
N ALA A 487 14.29 -23.39 -12.57
CA ALA A 487 15.01 -22.88 -11.41
C ALA A 487 14.32 -21.65 -10.82
N SER A 488 13.90 -20.69 -11.66
CA SER A 488 13.15 -19.51 -11.24
C SER A 488 11.87 -19.89 -10.46
N ALA A 489 11.06 -20.80 -10.98
CA ALA A 489 9.86 -21.28 -10.28
C ALA A 489 10.16 -22.02 -8.95
N VAL A 490 11.36 -22.58 -8.77
CA VAL A 490 11.77 -23.11 -7.45
C VAL A 490 11.93 -21.99 -6.44
N LEU A 491 12.43 -20.81 -6.84
CA LEU A 491 12.48 -19.63 -5.98
C LEU A 491 11.10 -19.24 -5.49
N ASN A 492 10.13 -19.04 -6.41
CA ASN A 492 8.78 -18.64 -6.02
C ASN A 492 8.14 -19.68 -5.09
N PHE A 493 8.40 -20.97 -5.36
CA PHE A 493 7.92 -22.04 -4.49
C PHE A 493 8.56 -22.00 -3.10
N SER A 494 9.87 -21.77 -2.99
CA SER A 494 10.58 -21.81 -1.71
C SER A 494 10.32 -20.59 -0.82
N GLU A 495 10.04 -19.40 -1.34
CA GLU A 495 9.81 -18.19 -0.53
C GLU A 495 8.73 -18.37 0.54
N ASN A 496 7.63 -19.04 0.19
CA ASN A 496 6.52 -19.32 1.11
C ASN A 496 6.61 -20.71 1.78
N CYS A 497 7.78 -21.38 1.73
CA CYS A 497 8.00 -22.67 2.39
C CYS A 497 8.62 -22.50 3.78
N THR A 498 8.17 -23.33 4.73
CA THR A 498 8.89 -23.53 6.00
C THR A 498 10.07 -24.50 5.82
N PRO A 499 11.08 -24.46 6.71
CA PRO A 499 12.20 -25.42 6.68
C PRO A 499 11.75 -26.88 6.68
N ASP A 500 10.65 -27.20 7.37
CA ASP A 500 10.10 -28.56 7.46
C ASP A 500 9.59 -29.07 6.10
N ILE A 501 9.02 -28.19 5.27
CA ILE A 501 8.53 -28.54 3.93
C ILE A 501 9.71 -28.83 2.99
N LEU A 502 10.76 -28.01 3.01
CA LEU A 502 11.88 -28.11 2.07
C LEU A 502 12.88 -29.21 2.41
N THR A 503 13.12 -29.47 3.70
CA THR A 503 14.16 -30.39 4.18
C THR A 503 14.22 -31.75 3.44
N PRO A 504 13.10 -32.44 3.14
CA PRO A 504 13.11 -33.72 2.42
C PRO A 504 13.61 -33.62 0.97
N TYR A 505 13.58 -32.43 0.37
CA TYR A 505 13.88 -32.20 -1.06
C TYR A 505 15.25 -31.54 -1.28
N LEU A 506 15.85 -30.95 -0.24
CA LEU A 506 17.09 -30.16 -0.35
C LEU A 506 18.22 -30.92 -1.06
N ASP A 507 18.45 -32.20 -0.72
CA ASP A 507 19.52 -32.99 -1.34
C ASP A 507 19.35 -33.08 -2.87
N GLY A 508 18.11 -33.28 -3.33
CA GLY A 508 17.79 -33.38 -4.76
C GLY A 508 17.90 -32.02 -5.45
N ILE A 509 17.25 -31.00 -4.89
CA ILE A 509 17.19 -29.65 -5.47
C ILE A 509 18.59 -29.02 -5.54
N VAL A 510 19.33 -28.98 -4.42
CA VAL A 510 20.67 -28.38 -4.37
C VAL A 510 21.63 -29.09 -5.33
N SER A 511 21.55 -30.42 -5.44
CA SER A 511 22.37 -31.16 -6.40
C SER A 511 22.07 -30.77 -7.85
N LYS A 512 20.79 -30.55 -8.21
CA LYS A 512 20.39 -30.08 -9.54
C LYS A 512 20.86 -28.66 -9.81
N LEU A 513 20.63 -27.75 -8.87
CA LEU A 513 21.06 -26.36 -9.00
C LEU A 513 22.58 -26.25 -9.16
N LEU A 514 23.37 -27.05 -8.43
CA LEU A 514 24.83 -27.11 -8.61
C LEU A 514 25.24 -27.58 -10.02
N VAL A 515 24.47 -28.48 -10.65
CA VAL A 515 24.71 -28.89 -12.06
C VAL A 515 24.37 -27.74 -13.02
N LEU A 516 23.27 -27.04 -12.80
CA LEU A 516 22.88 -25.88 -13.62
C LEU A 516 23.88 -24.72 -13.52
N LEU A 517 24.47 -24.49 -12.33
CA LEU A 517 25.54 -23.51 -12.15
C LEU A 517 26.80 -23.79 -12.99
N GLN A 518 27.01 -25.06 -13.39
CA GLN A 518 28.12 -25.48 -14.25
C GLN A 518 27.77 -25.44 -15.74
N ASN A 519 26.56 -24.99 -16.10
CA ASN A 519 26.13 -24.83 -17.49
C ASN A 519 26.94 -23.73 -18.19
N GLY A 520 27.14 -23.85 -19.51
CA GLY A 520 27.81 -22.84 -20.33
C GLY A 520 26.93 -21.67 -20.74
N LYS A 521 25.62 -21.72 -20.44
CA LYS A 521 24.65 -20.65 -20.72
C LYS A 521 24.41 -19.80 -19.47
N GLN A 522 24.70 -18.50 -19.57
CA GLN A 522 24.62 -17.54 -18.47
C GLN A 522 23.22 -17.50 -17.83
N MET A 523 22.15 -17.39 -18.63
CA MET A 523 20.75 -17.43 -18.18
C MET A 523 20.44 -18.59 -17.21
N VAL A 524 20.94 -19.80 -17.52
CA VAL A 524 20.72 -20.99 -16.68
C VAL A 524 21.50 -20.90 -15.37
N GLN A 525 22.71 -20.35 -15.41
CA GLN A 525 23.50 -20.12 -14.19
C GLN A 525 22.83 -19.06 -13.31
N GLU A 526 22.30 -18.00 -13.90
CA GLU A 526 21.58 -16.94 -13.21
C GLU A 526 20.33 -17.47 -12.50
N GLY A 527 19.43 -18.17 -13.21
CA GLY A 527 18.26 -18.78 -12.59
C GLY A 527 18.63 -19.77 -11.48
N ALA A 528 19.72 -20.53 -11.65
CA ALA A 528 20.20 -21.44 -10.62
C ALA A 528 20.76 -20.72 -9.39
N LEU A 529 21.40 -19.56 -9.54
CA LEU A 529 21.89 -18.75 -8.42
C LEU A 529 20.73 -18.21 -7.58
N THR A 530 19.72 -17.63 -8.22
CA THR A 530 18.58 -17.04 -7.51
C THR A 530 17.76 -18.12 -6.81
N ALA A 531 17.50 -19.24 -7.47
CA ALA A 531 16.85 -20.41 -6.86
C ALA A 531 17.64 -20.96 -5.66
N LEU A 532 18.96 -21.07 -5.77
CA LEU A 532 19.80 -21.55 -4.68
C LEU A 532 19.79 -20.59 -3.49
N ALA A 533 19.73 -19.27 -3.77
CA ALA A 533 19.64 -18.24 -2.76
C ALA A 533 18.34 -18.34 -1.97
N SER A 534 17.20 -18.44 -2.66
CA SER A 534 15.87 -18.60 -2.05
C SER A 534 15.75 -19.91 -1.26
N VAL A 535 16.21 -21.04 -1.83
CA VAL A 535 16.23 -22.33 -1.10
C VAL A 535 17.10 -22.26 0.16
N ALA A 536 18.22 -21.55 0.12
CA ALA A 536 19.06 -21.35 1.29
C ALA A 536 18.34 -20.52 2.35
N ASP A 537 17.76 -19.38 1.97
CA ASP A 537 17.02 -18.52 2.88
C ASP A 537 15.85 -19.26 3.53
N SER A 538 15.00 -19.94 2.77
CA SER A 538 13.84 -20.65 3.33
C SER A 538 14.18 -21.90 4.15
N SER A 539 15.36 -22.51 3.94
CA SER A 539 15.80 -23.68 4.72
C SER A 539 16.66 -23.35 5.94
N GLN A 540 17.14 -22.10 6.05
CA GLN A 540 17.85 -21.57 7.21
C GLN A 540 19.00 -22.50 7.65
N GLU A 541 19.09 -22.85 8.94
CA GLU A 541 20.17 -23.67 9.50
C GLU A 541 20.34 -25.04 8.83
N GLN A 542 19.28 -25.59 8.21
CA GLN A 542 19.36 -26.88 7.49
C GLN A 542 20.28 -26.79 6.28
N PHE A 543 20.53 -25.59 5.75
CA PHE A 543 21.42 -25.38 4.62
C PHE A 543 22.91 -25.56 4.95
N GLN A 544 23.28 -25.58 6.24
CA GLN A 544 24.68 -25.75 6.68
C GLN A 544 25.36 -26.99 6.07
N LYS A 545 24.60 -28.06 5.81
CA LYS A 545 25.08 -29.31 5.17
C LYS A 545 25.68 -29.06 3.78
N TYR A 546 25.17 -28.08 3.03
CA TYR A 546 25.53 -27.83 1.63
C TYR A 546 26.55 -26.71 1.46
N TYR A 547 26.77 -25.91 2.51
CA TYR A 547 27.62 -24.72 2.47
C TYR A 547 29.01 -24.97 1.88
N ASP A 548 29.71 -26.00 2.38
CA ASP A 548 31.08 -26.30 1.97
C ASP A 548 31.17 -26.78 0.51
N ALA A 549 30.06 -27.26 -0.07
CA ALA A 549 29.97 -27.61 -1.48
C ALA A 549 29.60 -26.40 -2.36
N VAL A 550 28.74 -25.51 -1.87
CA VAL A 550 28.18 -24.37 -2.63
C VAL A 550 29.10 -23.17 -2.65
N MET A 551 29.57 -22.71 -1.48
CA MET A 551 30.28 -21.43 -1.32
C MET A 551 31.54 -21.30 -2.21
N PRO A 552 32.36 -22.34 -2.43
CA PRO A 552 33.51 -22.23 -3.33
C PRO A 552 33.14 -21.86 -4.77
N TYR A 553 32.02 -22.36 -5.31
CA TYR A 553 31.56 -22.02 -6.66
C TYR A 553 31.10 -20.57 -6.73
N LEU A 554 30.32 -20.13 -5.74
CA LEU A 554 29.82 -18.76 -5.69
C LEU A 554 30.97 -17.75 -5.63
N LYS A 555 31.98 -18.00 -4.79
CA LYS A 555 33.18 -17.15 -4.72
C LYS A 555 33.96 -17.15 -6.03
N ALA A 556 34.06 -18.29 -6.71
CA ALA A 556 34.72 -18.37 -8.01
C ALA A 556 34.00 -17.53 -9.07
N ILE A 557 32.66 -17.52 -9.09
CA ILE A 557 31.87 -16.65 -9.99
C ILE A 557 32.13 -15.18 -9.62
N LEU A 558 31.98 -14.82 -8.34
CA LEU A 558 32.16 -13.45 -7.85
C LEU A 558 33.53 -12.84 -8.22
N VAL A 559 34.60 -13.64 -8.17
CA VAL A 559 35.97 -13.19 -8.47
C VAL A 559 36.27 -13.16 -9.98
N ASN A 560 35.69 -14.06 -10.78
CA ASN A 560 36.07 -14.23 -12.19
C ASN A 560 35.12 -13.53 -13.18
N ALA A 561 33.86 -13.28 -12.81
CA ALA A 561 32.84 -12.66 -13.66
C ALA A 561 33.01 -11.12 -13.78
N ASN A 562 34.18 -10.66 -14.25
CA ASN A 562 34.52 -9.23 -14.33
C ASN A 562 34.21 -8.59 -15.69
N ASP A 563 33.87 -9.38 -16.70
CA ASP A 563 33.51 -8.89 -18.03
C ASP A 563 32.12 -8.25 -18.04
N LYS A 564 31.89 -7.28 -18.94
CA LYS A 564 30.61 -6.56 -19.02
C LYS A 564 29.39 -7.47 -19.20
N SER A 565 29.51 -8.53 -20.01
CA SER A 565 28.43 -9.50 -20.24
C SER A 565 28.04 -10.27 -18.98
N ASN A 566 28.97 -10.45 -18.03
CA ASN A 566 28.79 -11.27 -16.83
C ASN A 566 28.42 -10.45 -15.59
N ARG A 567 28.08 -9.16 -15.72
CA ARG A 567 27.75 -8.28 -14.60
C ARG A 567 26.55 -8.79 -13.80
N MET A 568 25.48 -9.17 -14.48
CA MET A 568 24.27 -9.72 -13.84
C MET A 568 24.57 -11.04 -13.12
N LEU A 569 25.31 -11.94 -13.76
CA LEU A 569 25.77 -13.18 -13.14
C LEU A 569 26.57 -12.93 -11.84
N ARG A 570 27.47 -11.94 -11.85
CA ARG A 570 28.23 -11.53 -10.65
C ARG A 570 27.30 -10.96 -9.58
N ALA A 571 26.32 -10.14 -9.95
CA ALA A 571 25.35 -9.53 -9.06
C ALA A 571 24.47 -10.60 -8.36
N LYS A 572 23.89 -11.54 -9.12
CA LYS A 572 23.14 -12.68 -8.58
C LYS A 572 24.00 -13.61 -7.73
N ALA A 573 25.27 -13.80 -8.07
CA ALA A 573 26.19 -14.60 -7.26
C ALA A 573 26.48 -13.94 -5.90
N MET A 574 26.63 -12.61 -5.89
CA MET A 574 26.79 -11.83 -4.66
C MET A 574 25.58 -11.93 -3.75
N GLU A 575 24.38 -11.78 -4.31
CA GLU A 575 23.14 -11.99 -3.59
C GLU A 575 23.07 -13.40 -2.99
N CYS A 576 23.31 -14.43 -3.80
CA CYS A 576 23.31 -15.82 -3.37
C CYS A 576 24.29 -16.06 -2.20
N ILE A 577 25.50 -15.50 -2.28
CA ILE A 577 26.48 -15.57 -1.19
C ILE A 577 25.93 -14.95 0.09
N SER A 578 25.33 -13.77 0.00
CA SER A 578 24.81 -13.05 1.16
C SER A 578 23.65 -13.78 1.84
N LEU A 579 22.71 -14.34 1.06
CA LEU A 579 21.57 -15.12 1.56
C LEU A 579 22.02 -16.47 2.16
N VAL A 580 22.91 -17.20 1.46
CA VAL A 580 23.52 -18.42 2.01
C VAL A 580 24.26 -18.12 3.32
N GLY A 581 24.96 -16.99 3.39
CA GLY A 581 25.66 -16.53 4.59
C GLY A 581 24.72 -16.24 5.77
N MET A 582 23.55 -15.65 5.51
CA MET A 582 22.52 -15.46 6.54
C MET A 582 21.96 -16.80 7.03
N ALA A 583 21.56 -17.67 6.10
CA ALA A 583 20.94 -18.96 6.40
C ALA A 583 21.81 -19.87 7.29
N VAL A 584 23.13 -19.91 7.04
CA VAL A 584 24.05 -20.74 7.83
C VAL A 584 24.50 -20.09 9.13
N GLY A 585 24.26 -18.78 9.28
CA GLY A 585 24.63 -17.99 10.44
C GLY A 585 26.10 -17.54 10.49
N LYS A 586 26.33 -16.53 11.34
CA LYS A 586 27.59 -15.81 11.52
C LYS A 586 28.80 -16.72 11.68
N GLU A 587 28.71 -17.73 12.55
CA GLU A 587 29.87 -18.55 12.93
C GLU A 587 30.43 -19.36 11.75
N LYS A 588 29.55 -19.89 10.89
CA LYS A 588 29.96 -20.66 9.70
C LYS A 588 30.45 -19.74 8.57
N PHE A 589 29.83 -18.58 8.41
CA PHE A 589 30.10 -17.65 7.30
C PHE A 589 31.30 -16.70 7.55
N ARG A 590 31.71 -16.48 8.80
CA ARG A 590 32.64 -15.42 9.23
C ARG A 590 33.91 -15.23 8.39
N ASP A 591 34.61 -16.32 8.06
CA ASP A 591 35.90 -16.25 7.37
C ASP A 591 35.75 -15.98 5.87
N ASP A 592 34.66 -16.47 5.27
CA ASP A 592 34.32 -16.18 3.89
C ASP A 592 33.68 -14.80 3.73
N ALA A 593 32.93 -14.33 4.73
CA ALA A 593 32.37 -12.97 4.76
C ALA A 593 33.46 -11.92 4.57
N LYS A 594 34.63 -12.06 5.21
CA LYS A 594 35.76 -11.14 5.05
C LYS A 594 36.26 -11.09 3.60
N GLN A 595 36.45 -12.26 2.98
CA GLN A 595 36.89 -12.34 1.58
C GLN A 595 35.87 -11.70 0.64
N VAL A 596 34.57 -11.95 0.88
CA VAL A 596 33.48 -11.38 0.08
C VAL A 596 33.47 -9.86 0.23
N MET A 597 33.53 -9.34 1.46
CA MET A 597 33.56 -7.90 1.73
C MET A 597 34.77 -7.22 1.09
N ASP A 598 35.95 -7.85 1.10
CA ASP A 598 37.15 -7.33 0.42
C ASP A 598 36.92 -7.17 -1.09
N VAL A 599 36.23 -8.14 -1.72
CA VAL A 599 35.85 -8.05 -3.14
C VAL A 599 34.85 -6.92 -3.36
N LEU A 600 33.80 -6.80 -2.53
CA LEU A 600 32.80 -5.73 -2.66
C LEU A 600 33.41 -4.34 -2.51
N MET A 601 34.30 -4.15 -1.54
CA MET A 601 35.04 -2.90 -1.38
C MET A 601 35.87 -2.57 -2.63
N SER A 602 36.52 -3.56 -3.23
CA SER A 602 37.32 -3.35 -4.45
C SER A 602 36.46 -2.93 -5.65
N LEU A 603 35.27 -3.53 -5.80
CA LEU A 603 34.32 -3.20 -6.84
C LEU A 603 33.78 -1.77 -6.66
N GLN A 604 33.44 -1.40 -5.43
CA GLN A 604 32.91 -0.08 -5.13
C GLN A 604 33.94 1.05 -5.31
N VAL A 605 35.21 0.80 -4.97
CA VAL A 605 36.31 1.77 -5.20
C VAL A 605 36.62 1.93 -6.70
N SER A 606 36.37 0.90 -7.51
CA SER A 606 36.68 0.92 -8.94
C SER A 606 35.81 1.87 -9.78
N GLN A 607 34.83 2.56 -9.16
CA GLN A 607 33.82 3.42 -9.82
C GLN A 607 33.17 2.71 -11.00
N MET A 608 32.16 1.89 -10.69
CA MET A 608 31.36 1.22 -11.70
C MET A 608 30.60 2.25 -12.56
N GLU A 609 30.28 1.86 -13.80
CA GLU A 609 29.45 2.67 -14.68
C GLU A 609 28.05 2.84 -14.04
N SER A 610 27.39 3.97 -14.31
CA SER A 610 26.10 4.31 -13.67
C SER A 610 24.96 3.36 -14.02
N ASP A 611 25.11 2.58 -15.09
CA ASP A 611 24.17 1.57 -15.59
C ASP A 611 24.53 0.13 -15.15
N ASP A 612 25.53 -0.06 -14.28
CA ASP A 612 25.91 -1.40 -13.82
C ASP A 612 24.91 -1.94 -12.77
N PRO A 613 24.17 -3.03 -13.07
CA PRO A 613 23.15 -3.59 -12.17
C PRO A 613 23.75 -4.12 -10.86
N THR A 614 25.06 -4.39 -10.84
CA THR A 614 25.78 -4.80 -9.62
C THR A 614 25.59 -3.80 -8.48
N THR A 615 25.33 -2.52 -8.77
CA THR A 615 25.15 -1.48 -7.74
C THR A 615 23.96 -1.77 -6.82
N SER A 616 22.79 -2.05 -7.40
CA SER A 616 21.57 -2.33 -6.62
C SER A 616 21.71 -3.61 -5.78
N TYR A 617 22.18 -4.70 -6.39
CA TYR A 617 22.44 -5.96 -5.70
C TYR A 617 23.49 -5.83 -4.59
N MET A 618 24.50 -4.98 -4.79
CA MET A 618 25.51 -4.72 -3.78
C MET A 618 24.94 -4.00 -2.56
N LEU A 619 24.01 -3.05 -2.74
CA LEU A 619 23.32 -2.38 -1.62
C LEU A 619 22.55 -3.40 -0.77
N GLN A 620 21.80 -4.30 -1.40
CA GLN A 620 21.05 -5.35 -0.70
C GLN A 620 21.98 -6.38 -0.03
N ALA A 621 23.06 -6.79 -0.71
CA ALA A 621 24.05 -7.69 -0.15
C ALA A 621 24.70 -7.09 1.11
N TRP A 622 25.02 -5.79 1.11
CA TRP A 622 25.57 -5.13 2.29
C TRP A 622 24.62 -5.20 3.51
N ALA A 623 23.31 -5.03 3.32
CA ALA A 623 22.34 -5.17 4.40
C ALA A 623 22.26 -6.58 4.97
N ARG A 624 22.21 -7.59 4.10
CA ARG A 624 22.24 -9.01 4.51
C ARG A 624 23.53 -9.36 5.25
N LEU A 625 24.67 -8.85 4.79
CA LEU A 625 25.96 -9.00 5.47
C LEU A 625 25.97 -8.29 6.84
N CYS A 626 25.38 -7.11 6.96
CA CYS A 626 25.24 -6.40 8.23
C CYS A 626 24.38 -7.20 9.22
N LYS A 627 23.22 -7.70 8.79
CA LYS A 627 22.34 -8.55 9.60
C LYS A 627 23.04 -9.82 10.08
N CYS A 628 23.80 -10.49 9.20
CA CYS A 628 24.57 -11.68 9.58
C CYS A 628 25.71 -11.37 10.57
N LEU A 629 26.49 -10.31 10.36
CA LEU A 629 27.69 -10.02 11.14
C LEU A 629 27.43 -9.22 12.42
N GLY A 630 26.33 -8.44 12.45
CA GLY A 630 26.00 -7.49 13.49
C GLY A 630 27.12 -6.46 13.70
N GLN A 631 27.54 -6.29 14.95
CA GLN A 631 28.60 -5.33 15.33
C GLN A 631 29.94 -5.53 14.61
N ASP A 632 30.24 -6.73 14.09
CA ASP A 632 31.47 -6.98 13.31
C ASP A 632 31.46 -6.28 11.93
N PHE A 633 30.31 -5.71 11.53
CA PHE A 633 30.14 -4.95 10.29
C PHE A 633 30.59 -3.47 10.40
N LEU A 634 30.71 -2.93 11.63
CA LEU A 634 31.06 -1.52 11.85
C LEU A 634 32.29 -1.01 11.08
N PRO A 635 33.39 -1.79 10.90
CA PRO A 635 34.56 -1.33 10.14
C PRO A 635 34.27 -0.95 8.68
N TYR A 636 33.19 -1.45 8.08
CA TYR A 636 32.86 -1.26 6.66
C TYR A 636 31.90 -0.08 6.42
N MET A 637 31.29 0.46 7.47
CA MET A 637 30.26 1.50 7.38
C MET A 637 30.73 2.77 6.65
N SER A 638 32.00 3.15 6.76
CA SER A 638 32.55 4.32 6.08
C SER A 638 32.59 4.18 4.56
N VAL A 639 32.57 2.95 4.05
CA VAL A 639 32.50 2.63 2.62
C VAL A 639 31.04 2.50 2.18
N VAL A 640 30.20 1.84 2.97
CA VAL A 640 28.83 1.48 2.60
C VAL A 640 27.85 2.65 2.68
N MET A 641 27.99 3.52 3.68
CA MET A 641 27.02 4.60 3.92
C MET A 641 26.97 5.69 2.84
N PRO A 642 28.10 6.17 2.27
CA PRO A 642 28.06 7.23 1.25
C PRO A 642 27.20 6.92 0.00
N PRO A 643 27.37 5.78 -0.72
CA PRO A 643 26.52 5.50 -1.88
C PRO A 643 25.06 5.26 -1.46
N LEU A 644 24.82 4.65 -0.30
CA LEU A 644 23.48 4.39 0.18
C LEU A 644 22.70 5.70 0.44
N LEU A 645 23.36 6.68 1.07
CA LEU A 645 22.78 8.01 1.26
C LEU A 645 22.55 8.73 -0.07
N GLN A 646 23.42 8.52 -1.07
CA GLN A 646 23.22 9.08 -2.40
C GLN A 646 21.96 8.52 -3.07
N SER A 647 21.77 7.20 -3.07
CA SER A 647 20.58 6.54 -3.61
C SER A 647 19.30 6.96 -2.87
N ALA A 648 19.34 7.03 -1.53
CA ALA A 648 18.22 7.53 -0.73
C ALA A 648 17.89 9.02 -0.98
N GLN A 649 18.83 9.81 -1.52
CA GLN A 649 18.66 11.22 -1.85
C GLN A 649 18.34 11.47 -3.34
N LEU A 650 18.18 10.42 -4.15
CA LEU A 650 17.74 10.56 -5.54
C LEU A 650 16.42 11.34 -5.59
N LYS A 651 16.37 12.28 -6.54
CA LYS A 651 15.18 13.07 -6.81
C LYS A 651 14.31 12.30 -7.81
N PRO A 652 12.99 12.32 -7.65
CA PRO A 652 12.10 11.78 -8.67
C PRO A 652 12.36 12.52 -9.98
N ASP A 653 12.58 11.78 -11.06
CA ASP A 653 12.63 12.35 -12.40
C ASP A 653 11.20 12.48 -12.91
N VAL A 654 10.69 13.70 -12.91
CA VAL A 654 9.30 14.02 -13.23
C VAL A 654 9.26 14.86 -14.49
N THR A 655 8.74 14.26 -15.57
CA THR A 655 8.50 14.95 -16.82
C THR A 655 7.05 15.41 -16.88
N ILE A 656 6.83 16.72 -16.90
CA ILE A 656 5.46 17.28 -17.06
C ILE A 656 5.31 17.72 -18.51
N THR A 657 4.55 16.95 -19.28
CA THR A 657 4.17 17.27 -20.65
C THR A 657 2.70 17.67 -20.71
N SER A 658 2.30 18.29 -21.81
CA SER A 658 0.87 18.58 -22.04
C SER A 658 0.23 17.30 -22.54
N ALA A 659 -0.96 16.95 -22.04
CA ALA A 659 -1.70 15.78 -22.51
C ALA A 659 -1.99 15.82 -24.04
N ASP A 660 -1.95 17.04 -24.62
CA ASP A 660 -2.23 17.34 -26.03
C ASP A 660 -0.98 17.42 -26.93
N SER A 661 0.24 17.21 -26.42
CA SER A 661 1.44 17.26 -27.27
C SER A 661 1.70 15.91 -27.94
N ASP A 662 1.84 15.89 -29.27
CA ASP A 662 2.30 14.73 -30.09
C ASP A 662 3.71 14.20 -29.70
N ALA A 663 4.33 14.75 -28.65
CA ALA A 663 5.52 14.18 -28.04
C ALA A 663 5.06 13.06 -27.11
N ASN A 664 4.94 11.84 -27.65
CA ASN A 664 4.83 10.64 -26.86
C ASN A 664 6.02 10.64 -25.89
N VAL A 665 5.74 10.71 -24.58
CA VAL A 665 6.75 10.35 -23.58
C VAL A 665 7.11 8.86 -23.73
N ASP A 666 6.20 8.09 -24.34
CA ASP A 666 6.33 6.68 -24.71
C ASP A 666 7.27 6.43 -25.91
N ASP A 667 7.81 7.47 -26.58
CA ASP A 667 8.84 7.32 -27.63
C ASP A 667 10.27 7.25 -27.04
N ASP A 668 10.45 7.53 -25.74
CA ASP A 668 11.66 7.09 -25.05
C ASP A 668 11.45 5.59 -24.77
N ASP A 669 12.24 4.70 -25.38
CA ASP A 669 12.25 3.22 -25.21
C ASP A 669 12.54 2.77 -23.74
N ASP A 670 12.28 3.63 -22.74
CA ASP A 670 12.50 3.37 -21.32
C ASP A 670 11.19 2.90 -20.68
N GLU A 671 10.98 1.58 -20.69
CA GLU A 671 9.86 0.87 -20.04
C GLU A 671 9.68 1.23 -18.54
N SER A 672 10.63 1.95 -17.93
CA SER A 672 10.55 2.38 -16.53
C SER A 672 9.89 3.75 -16.31
N ILE A 673 9.23 4.35 -17.31
CA ILE A 673 8.48 5.61 -17.15
C ILE A 673 6.98 5.35 -17.10
N GLU A 674 6.36 5.54 -15.93
CA GLU A 674 4.91 5.54 -15.80
C GLU A 674 4.33 6.93 -16.01
N THR A 675 3.23 7.04 -16.75
CA THR A 675 2.58 8.34 -17.02
C THR A 675 1.23 8.47 -16.33
N ILE A 676 1.10 9.50 -15.49
CA ILE A 676 -0.16 9.87 -14.83
C ILE A 676 -0.76 11.07 -15.54
N THR A 677 -1.99 10.97 -16.03
CA THR A 677 -2.69 12.11 -16.64
C THR A 677 -3.55 12.82 -15.60
N LEU A 678 -3.28 14.12 -15.38
CA LEU A 678 -3.94 14.94 -14.36
C LEU A 678 -4.43 16.23 -15.02
N GLY A 679 -5.67 16.20 -15.52
CA GLY A 679 -6.25 17.29 -16.31
C GLY A 679 -5.57 17.43 -17.68
N ASP A 680 -5.01 18.61 -17.97
CA ASP A 680 -4.33 18.92 -19.24
C ASP A 680 -2.84 18.53 -19.28
N LYS A 681 -2.37 17.83 -18.23
CA LYS A 681 -0.96 17.47 -18.03
C LYS A 681 -0.79 15.97 -17.96
N ARG A 682 0.27 15.48 -18.59
CA ARG A 682 0.79 14.13 -18.43
C ARG A 682 2.07 14.23 -17.59
N ILE A 683 2.14 13.49 -16.50
CA ILE A 683 3.25 13.45 -15.56
C ILE A 683 3.94 12.10 -15.76
N GLY A 684 5.07 12.07 -16.48
CA GLY A 684 5.93 10.90 -16.54
C GLY A 684 6.82 10.82 -15.31
N ILE A 685 6.86 9.65 -14.67
CA ILE A 685 7.66 9.38 -13.48
C ILE A 685 8.52 8.16 -13.78
N LYS A 686 9.84 8.30 -13.65
CA LYS A 686 10.77 7.17 -13.79
C LYS A 686 10.75 6.29 -12.53
N THR A 687 10.05 5.15 -12.58
CA THR A 687 9.81 4.23 -11.46
C THR A 687 11.08 3.54 -10.96
N SER A 688 11.98 3.17 -11.87
CA SER A 688 13.27 2.53 -11.53
C SER A 688 14.11 3.34 -10.53
N VAL A 689 14.09 4.67 -10.62
CA VAL A 689 14.77 5.57 -9.67
C VAL A 689 14.12 5.53 -8.30
N LEU A 690 12.80 5.35 -8.26
CA LEU A 690 12.02 5.27 -7.02
C LEU A 690 12.22 3.93 -6.31
N GLU A 691 12.34 2.83 -7.06
CA GLU A 691 12.68 1.51 -6.51
C GLU A 691 14.08 1.47 -5.89
N GLU A 692 15.08 2.06 -6.56
CA GLU A 692 16.44 2.19 -5.99
C GLU A 692 16.40 3.01 -4.70
N LYS A 693 15.64 4.11 -4.70
CA LYS A 693 15.45 4.96 -3.52
C LYS A 693 14.75 4.21 -2.39
N ALA A 694 13.70 3.44 -2.68
CA ALA A 694 12.97 2.63 -1.69
C ALA A 694 13.88 1.59 -1.06
N THR A 695 14.62 0.86 -1.89
CA THR A 695 15.64 -0.10 -1.46
C THR A 695 16.64 0.57 -0.53
N ALA A 696 17.19 1.72 -0.93
CA ALA A 696 18.16 2.44 -0.12
C ALA A 696 17.61 2.88 1.24
N CYS A 697 16.37 3.37 1.29
CA CYS A 697 15.71 3.75 2.53
C CYS A 697 15.49 2.54 3.46
N ASN A 698 15.07 1.41 2.90
CA ASN A 698 14.92 0.15 3.62
C ASN A 698 16.26 -0.30 4.22
N MET A 699 17.37 -0.24 3.47
CA MET A 699 18.67 -0.64 4.00
C MET A 699 19.16 0.28 5.13
N LEU A 700 18.88 1.60 5.06
CA LEU A 700 19.19 2.54 6.14
C LEU A 700 18.42 2.19 7.43
N CYS A 701 17.15 1.79 7.30
CA CYS A 701 16.35 1.26 8.42
C CYS A 701 16.99 0.00 9.00
N CYS A 702 17.31 -1.00 8.16
CA CYS A 702 17.94 -2.25 8.60
C CYS A 702 19.27 -2.01 9.34
N TYR A 703 20.11 -1.09 8.85
CA TYR A 703 21.37 -0.78 9.56
C TYR A 703 21.14 -0.15 10.92
N ALA A 704 20.12 0.70 11.09
CA ALA A 704 19.79 1.27 12.37
C ALA A 704 19.35 0.19 13.37
N ASP A 705 18.45 -0.71 12.96
CA ASP A 705 17.96 -1.81 13.81
C ASP A 705 19.09 -2.80 14.20
N GLU A 706 19.87 -3.25 13.22
CA GLU A 706 20.89 -4.29 13.44
C GLU A 706 22.12 -3.77 14.21
N LEU A 707 22.58 -2.56 13.91
CA LEU A 707 23.79 -1.99 14.52
C LEU A 707 23.51 -1.23 15.82
N LYS A 708 22.26 -0.83 16.09
CA LYS A 708 21.84 -0.19 17.34
C LYS A 708 22.76 0.97 17.72
N GLU A 709 23.37 0.94 18.90
CA GLU A 709 24.29 1.99 19.35
C GLU A 709 25.45 2.26 18.38
N GLY A 710 25.88 1.25 17.61
CA GLY A 710 26.96 1.37 16.62
C GLY A 710 26.59 2.23 15.41
N PHE A 711 25.30 2.41 15.14
CA PHE A 711 24.79 3.26 14.05
C PHE A 711 24.85 4.76 14.37
N PHE A 712 25.06 5.13 15.65
CA PHE A 712 25.03 6.50 16.14
C PHE A 712 25.76 7.54 15.27
N PRO A 713 26.97 7.28 14.72
CA PRO A 713 27.69 8.28 13.90
C PRO A 713 26.92 8.77 12.66
N TRP A 714 25.92 8.01 12.18
CA TRP A 714 25.21 8.28 10.94
C TRP A 714 23.81 8.87 11.15
N ILE A 715 23.27 8.83 12.38
CA ILE A 715 21.88 9.17 12.69
C ILE A 715 21.50 10.57 12.17
N ASP A 716 22.35 11.59 12.36
CA ASP A 716 22.03 12.96 11.92
C ASP A 716 21.83 13.05 10.39
N GLN A 717 22.67 12.35 9.61
CA GLN A 717 22.59 12.35 8.15
C GLN A 717 21.38 11.54 7.66
N VAL A 718 21.14 10.38 8.29
CA VAL A 718 20.03 9.50 7.94
C VAL A 718 18.69 10.14 8.30
N ALA A 719 18.56 10.70 9.50
CA ALA A 719 17.34 11.40 9.93
C ALA A 719 17.01 12.57 8.99
N THR A 720 18.02 13.39 8.63
CA THR A 720 17.82 14.51 7.68
C THR A 720 17.40 14.03 6.29
N THR A 721 17.74 12.80 5.92
CA THR A 721 17.39 12.18 4.63
C THR A 721 16.00 11.55 4.66
N LEU A 722 15.67 10.76 5.69
CA LEU A 722 14.45 9.94 5.76
C LEU A 722 13.22 10.69 6.28
N VAL A 723 13.37 11.64 7.21
CA VAL A 723 12.22 12.36 7.79
C VAL A 723 11.40 13.11 6.71
N PRO A 724 12.00 13.80 5.72
CA PRO A 724 11.24 14.39 4.62
C PRO A 724 10.48 13.36 3.76
N LEU A 725 10.95 12.12 3.72
CA LEU A 725 10.38 11.05 2.88
C LEU A 725 9.10 10.44 3.46
N LEU A 726 8.76 10.73 4.72
CA LEU A 726 7.45 10.41 5.29
C LEU A 726 6.28 10.99 4.46
N LYS A 727 6.53 12.04 3.68
CA LYS A 727 5.55 12.73 2.82
C LYS A 727 5.87 12.58 1.33
N PHE A 728 6.59 11.53 0.95
CA PHE A 728 6.99 11.27 -0.43
C PHE A 728 5.86 10.56 -1.20
N TYR A 729 4.91 11.32 -1.71
CA TYR A 729 3.70 10.78 -2.37
C TYR A 729 3.94 10.07 -3.72
N PHE A 730 5.18 10.03 -4.22
CA PHE A 730 5.48 9.37 -5.49
C PHE A 730 5.67 7.86 -5.36
N HIS A 731 5.91 7.33 -4.15
CA HIS A 731 6.17 5.91 -3.96
C HIS A 731 5.85 5.45 -2.53
N GLU A 732 5.07 4.37 -2.41
CA GLU A 732 4.61 3.82 -1.14
C GLU A 732 5.74 3.21 -0.32
N GLU A 733 6.55 2.34 -0.92
CA GLU A 733 7.66 1.69 -0.23
C GLU A 733 8.70 2.66 0.34
N VAL A 734 8.91 3.82 -0.29
CA VAL A 734 9.77 4.88 0.27
C VAL A 734 9.18 5.44 1.57
N ARG A 735 7.85 5.63 1.61
CA ARG A 735 7.15 6.09 2.81
C ARG A 735 7.17 5.02 3.89
N LYS A 736 6.84 3.76 3.57
CA LYS A 736 6.90 2.63 4.52
C LYS A 736 8.29 2.49 5.14
N ALA A 737 9.35 2.51 4.32
CA ALA A 737 10.74 2.49 4.76
C ALA A 737 11.09 3.65 5.72
N ALA A 738 10.66 4.87 5.39
CA ALA A 738 10.88 6.03 6.23
C ALA A 738 10.14 5.90 7.57
N VAL A 739 8.90 5.42 7.56
CA VAL A 739 8.08 5.20 8.77
C VAL A 739 8.76 4.19 9.70
N SER A 740 9.19 3.04 9.19
CA SER A 740 9.87 2.01 9.98
C SER A 740 11.22 2.48 10.54
N ALA A 741 11.93 3.39 9.85
CA ALA A 741 13.22 3.88 10.32
C ALA A 741 13.14 4.82 11.54
N MET A 742 12.00 5.51 11.74
CA MET A 742 11.85 6.52 12.80
C MET A 742 12.13 5.97 14.22
N PRO A 743 11.48 4.87 14.68
CA PRO A 743 11.76 4.30 15.99
C PRO A 743 13.20 3.78 16.09
N GLU A 744 13.75 3.18 15.03
CA GLU A 744 15.11 2.62 15.05
C GLU A 744 16.20 3.68 15.21
N LEU A 745 16.02 4.85 14.60
CA LEU A 745 16.91 6.00 14.78
C LEU A 745 16.88 6.50 16.23
N LEU A 746 15.69 6.62 16.83
CA LEU A 746 15.53 7.02 18.23
C LEU A 746 16.13 5.98 19.18
N ARG A 747 15.88 4.69 18.93
CA ARG A 747 16.38 3.56 19.73
C ARG A 747 17.90 3.51 19.71
N SER A 748 18.49 3.61 18.52
CA SER A 748 19.95 3.65 18.31
C SER A 748 20.60 4.83 19.02
N ALA A 749 20.01 6.03 18.91
CA ALA A 749 20.48 7.23 19.60
C ALA A 749 20.42 7.08 21.13
N LYS A 750 19.30 6.56 21.65
CA LYS A 750 19.10 6.35 23.09
C LYS A 750 20.11 5.34 23.65
N LEU A 751 20.27 4.18 22.99
CA LEU A 751 21.24 3.16 23.40
C LEU A 751 22.68 3.67 23.39
N ALA A 752 23.06 4.46 22.38
CA ALA A 752 24.39 5.05 22.32
C ALA A 752 24.66 6.04 23.47
N VAL A 753 23.64 6.81 23.88
CA VAL A 753 23.74 7.71 25.04
C VAL A 753 23.84 6.91 26.34
N GLU A 754 22.99 5.91 26.54
CA GLU A 754 22.96 5.07 27.75
C GLU A 754 24.26 4.26 27.93
N LYS A 755 24.85 3.78 26.83
CA LYS A 755 26.13 3.04 26.82
C LYS A 755 27.36 3.94 26.81
N GLY A 756 27.20 5.26 26.79
CA GLY A 756 28.31 6.23 26.79
C GLY A 756 29.11 6.29 25.48
N GLN A 757 28.54 5.81 24.37
CA GLN A 757 29.16 5.77 23.04
C GLN A 757 28.80 6.99 22.17
N ALA A 758 27.88 7.84 22.64
CA ALA A 758 27.38 9.01 21.93
C ALA A 758 28.35 10.22 21.87
N GLN A 759 29.66 10.00 22.01
CA GLN A 759 30.71 11.03 21.86
C GLN A 759 30.46 12.34 22.65
N GLY A 760 29.88 12.23 23.85
CA GLY A 760 29.57 13.37 24.73
C GLY A 760 28.16 13.97 24.56
N ARG A 761 27.32 13.43 23.65
CA ARG A 761 25.89 13.74 23.60
C ARG A 761 25.15 13.07 24.76
N ASN A 762 24.03 13.67 25.18
CA ASN A 762 23.22 13.23 26.31
C ASN A 762 21.72 13.30 25.96
N GLY A 763 20.84 13.23 26.97
CA GLY A 763 19.39 13.31 26.77
C GLY A 763 18.88 14.52 25.96
N THR A 764 19.61 15.65 25.92
CA THR A 764 19.23 16.79 25.06
C THR A 764 19.28 16.45 23.58
N TYR A 765 20.18 15.55 23.16
CA TYR A 765 20.24 15.11 21.77
C TYR A 765 19.04 14.23 21.42
N ILE A 766 18.66 13.30 22.32
CA ILE A 766 17.47 12.47 22.15
C ILE A 766 16.23 13.37 22.02
N LYS A 767 16.13 14.42 22.86
CA LYS A 767 15.06 15.40 22.73
C LYS A 767 15.08 16.12 21.37
N GLN A 768 16.23 16.59 20.89
CA GLN A 768 16.32 17.25 19.58
C GLN A 768 15.86 16.34 18.43
N LEU A 769 16.23 15.06 18.48
CA LEU A 769 15.82 14.07 17.48
C LEU A 769 14.31 13.79 17.57
N THR A 770 13.77 13.69 18.80
CA THR A 770 12.33 13.58 19.06
C THR A 770 11.56 14.78 18.52
N ASP A 771 12.06 15.99 18.76
CA ASP A 771 11.48 17.26 18.31
C ASP A 771 11.50 17.42 16.78
N TYR A 772 12.32 16.62 16.08
CA TYR A 772 12.36 16.57 14.62
C TYR A 772 11.46 15.48 14.03
N ILE A 773 11.48 14.27 14.61
CA ILE A 773 10.78 13.09 14.10
C ILE A 773 9.28 13.13 14.38
N ILE A 774 8.88 13.34 15.64
CA ILE A 774 7.47 13.19 16.06
C ILE A 774 6.56 14.17 15.30
N PRO A 775 6.86 15.48 15.19
CA PRO A 775 5.99 16.39 14.46
C PRO A 775 5.88 16.06 12.96
N ALA A 776 6.96 15.56 12.36
CA ALA A 776 6.97 15.18 10.96
C ALA A 776 6.10 13.95 10.70
N LEU A 777 6.15 12.96 11.60
CA LEU A 777 5.32 11.75 11.53
C LEU A 777 3.84 12.07 11.73
N VAL A 778 3.49 12.93 12.70
CA VAL A 778 2.11 13.41 12.90
C VAL A 778 1.59 14.15 11.67
N GLU A 779 2.39 15.04 11.06
CA GLU A 779 1.96 15.76 9.85
C GLU A 779 1.87 14.84 8.62
N ALA A 780 2.65 13.76 8.56
CA ALA A 780 2.56 12.77 7.51
C ALA A 780 1.26 11.95 7.66
N LEU A 781 0.97 11.45 8.87
CA LEU A 781 -0.26 10.72 9.18
C LEU A 781 -1.51 11.52 8.82
N HIS A 782 -1.51 12.83 9.06
CA HIS A 782 -2.64 13.71 8.71
C HIS A 782 -2.99 13.74 7.22
N LYS A 783 -2.01 13.49 6.34
CA LYS A 783 -2.13 13.60 4.89
C LYS A 783 -2.05 12.24 4.19
N GLU A 784 -1.95 11.16 4.95
CA GLU A 784 -1.76 9.81 4.43
C GLU A 784 -3.07 9.30 3.81
N PRO A 785 -3.11 9.04 2.49
CA PRO A 785 -4.31 8.50 1.84
C PRO A 785 -4.56 7.02 2.16
N GLU A 786 -3.50 6.22 2.35
CA GLU A 786 -3.61 4.77 2.44
C GLU A 786 -3.86 4.31 3.88
N VAL A 787 -4.93 3.51 4.08
CA VAL A 787 -5.36 3.04 5.40
C VAL A 787 -4.31 2.13 6.05
N GLU A 788 -3.67 1.26 5.26
CA GLU A 788 -2.59 0.38 5.73
C GLU A 788 -1.38 1.19 6.24
N ILE A 789 -0.92 2.19 5.46
CA ILE A 789 0.20 3.05 5.85
C ILE A 789 -0.17 3.91 7.06
N CYS A 790 -1.43 4.35 7.19
CA CYS A 790 -1.91 5.00 8.41
C CYS A 790 -1.71 4.10 9.64
N GLY A 791 -2.04 2.80 9.53
CA GLY A 791 -1.78 1.79 10.55
C GLY A 791 -0.30 1.71 10.92
N SER A 792 0.58 1.58 9.92
CA SER A 792 2.04 1.53 10.15
C SER A 792 2.59 2.82 10.78
N MET A 793 2.05 3.99 10.42
CA MET A 793 2.45 5.28 11.00
C MET A 793 2.01 5.40 12.46
N LEU A 794 0.83 4.90 12.82
CA LEU A 794 0.36 4.85 14.20
C LEU A 794 1.25 3.94 15.06
N ASP A 795 1.61 2.77 14.55
CA ASP A 795 2.51 1.82 15.22
C ASP A 795 3.92 2.42 15.41
N SER A 796 4.50 2.97 14.34
CA SER A 796 5.79 3.67 14.41
C SER A 796 5.77 4.84 15.41
N LEU A 797 4.68 5.62 15.46
CA LEU A 797 4.50 6.68 16.44
C LEU A 797 4.41 6.13 17.87
N ASN A 798 3.69 5.03 18.06
CA ASN A 798 3.59 4.32 19.33
C ASN A 798 4.98 3.86 19.82
N GLU A 799 5.75 3.15 18.98
CA GLU A 799 7.11 2.73 19.29
C GLU A 799 8.04 3.91 19.61
N CYS A 800 7.94 5.00 18.86
CA CYS A 800 8.72 6.20 19.14
C CYS A 800 8.43 6.72 20.55
N ILE A 801 7.16 6.75 20.97
CA ILE A 801 6.76 7.21 22.31
C ILE A 801 7.22 6.22 23.39
N GLU A 802 7.20 4.91 23.16
CA GLU A 802 7.78 3.94 24.10
C GLU A 802 9.28 4.21 24.34
N ILE A 803 10.01 4.60 23.28
CA ILE A 803 11.44 4.87 23.34
C ILE A 803 11.72 6.22 24.01
N CYS A 804 11.07 7.30 23.57
CA CYS A 804 11.42 8.68 23.93
C CYS A 804 10.33 9.45 24.68
N GLY A 805 9.27 8.78 25.14
CA GLY A 805 8.14 9.33 25.91
C GLY A 805 8.50 10.44 26.91
N PRO A 806 9.49 10.23 27.80
CA PRO A 806 9.91 11.24 28.77
C PRO A 806 10.49 12.55 28.20
N PHE A 807 10.81 12.60 26.90
CA PHE A 807 11.36 13.78 26.22
C PHE A 807 10.30 14.63 25.50
N LEU A 808 9.06 14.15 25.40
CA LEU A 808 7.95 14.87 24.79
C LEU A 808 7.48 16.00 25.71
N ASP A 809 7.15 17.15 25.11
CA ASP A 809 6.49 18.24 25.79
C ASP A 809 4.96 18.24 25.61
N GLU A 810 4.29 19.10 26.38
CA GLU A 810 2.82 19.21 26.39
C GLU A 810 2.25 19.57 25.00
N GLY A 811 2.99 20.34 24.19
CA GLY A 811 2.57 20.72 22.85
C GLY A 811 2.61 19.54 21.87
N GLN A 812 3.67 18.72 21.94
CA GLN A 812 3.78 17.49 21.14
C GLN A 812 2.67 16.50 21.50
N ILE A 813 2.41 16.28 22.79
CA ILE A 813 1.30 15.41 23.25
C ILE A 813 -0.04 15.94 22.72
N LYS A 814 -0.24 17.26 22.75
CA LYS A 814 -1.45 17.90 22.22
C LYS A 814 -1.63 17.66 20.72
N CYS A 815 -0.56 17.79 19.93
CA CYS A 815 -0.60 17.51 18.49
C CYS A 815 -0.95 16.05 18.19
N ILE A 816 -0.36 15.10 18.91
CA ILE A 816 -0.68 13.67 18.78
C ILE A 816 -2.16 13.42 19.11
N VAL A 817 -2.65 13.99 20.21
CA VAL A 817 -4.05 13.85 20.65
C VAL A 817 -5.02 14.47 19.64
N ASP A 818 -4.67 15.60 19.04
CA ASP A 818 -5.50 16.22 18.00
C ASP A 818 -5.50 15.39 16.71
N GLU A 819 -4.39 14.74 16.36
CA GLU A 819 -4.32 13.81 15.22
C GLU A 819 -5.13 12.54 15.46
N ILE A 820 -5.08 11.95 16.65
CA ILE A 820 -5.92 10.80 17.03
C ILE A 820 -7.41 11.11 16.81
N LYS A 821 -7.86 12.34 17.11
CA LYS A 821 -9.25 12.76 16.83
C LYS A 821 -9.55 12.78 15.33
N GLN A 822 -8.61 13.23 14.51
CA GLN A 822 -8.76 13.24 13.05
C GLN A 822 -8.85 11.82 12.50
N VAL A 823 -7.97 10.91 12.95
CA VAL A 823 -8.00 9.50 12.55
C VAL A 823 -9.35 8.86 12.87
N ILE A 824 -9.88 9.03 14.08
CA ILE A 824 -11.22 8.50 14.46
C ILE A 824 -12.33 9.09 13.58
N THR A 825 -12.23 10.38 13.27
CA THR A 825 -13.22 11.08 12.44
C THR A 825 -13.19 10.60 10.99
N ALA A 826 -11.99 10.44 10.41
CA ALA A 826 -11.78 9.94 9.06
C ALA A 826 -12.26 8.48 8.92
N SER A 827 -11.90 7.61 9.89
CA SER A 827 -12.38 6.22 9.91
C SER A 827 -13.91 6.14 10.02
N SER A 828 -14.52 7.00 10.84
CA SER A 828 -15.99 7.10 10.93
C SER A 828 -16.65 7.51 9.60
N ALA A 829 -16.02 8.42 8.84
CA ALA A 829 -16.50 8.83 7.53
C ALA A 829 -16.41 7.69 6.50
N ARG A 830 -15.27 6.99 6.44
CA ARG A 830 -15.08 5.81 5.56
C ARG A 830 -16.03 4.67 5.91
N LYS A 831 -16.31 4.45 7.21
CA LYS A 831 -17.33 3.50 7.66
C LYS A 831 -18.73 3.86 7.16
N GLN A 832 -19.10 5.14 7.19
CA GLN A 832 -20.37 5.61 6.67
C GLN A 832 -20.47 5.40 5.14
N GLU A 833 -19.41 5.70 4.40
CA GLU A 833 -19.33 5.47 2.96
C GLU A 833 -19.54 3.99 2.61
N ARG A 834 -18.84 3.08 3.30
CA ARG A 834 -19.01 1.63 3.12
C ARG A 834 -20.42 1.16 3.46
N ALA A 835 -21.04 1.72 4.51
CA ALA A 835 -22.42 1.43 4.86
C ALA A 835 -23.43 1.95 3.81
N GLU A 836 -23.07 2.96 3.03
CA GLU A 836 -23.84 3.43 1.87
C GLU A 836 -23.62 2.54 0.64
N ARG A 837 -22.37 2.11 0.38
CA ARG A 837 -22.03 1.11 -0.66
C ARG A 837 -22.81 -0.19 -0.45
N ALA A 838 -22.92 -0.67 0.79
CA ALA A 838 -23.70 -1.86 1.15
C ALA A 838 -25.21 -1.75 0.86
N LYS A 839 -25.74 -0.53 0.62
CA LYS A 839 -27.14 -0.27 0.27
C LYS A 839 -27.33 -0.01 -1.23
N ALA A 840 -26.27 -0.06 -2.03
CA ALA A 840 -26.35 0.15 -3.47
C ALA A 840 -27.25 -0.91 -4.12
N GLU A 841 -27.98 -0.52 -5.17
CA GLU A 841 -28.82 -1.44 -5.96
C GLU A 841 -28.03 -2.60 -6.57
N ASP A 842 -26.74 -2.37 -6.82
CA ASP A 842 -25.83 -3.31 -7.46
C ASP A 842 -24.94 -4.10 -6.49
N PHE A 843 -25.14 -3.93 -5.18
CA PHE A 843 -24.43 -4.69 -4.16
C PHE A 843 -24.68 -6.21 -4.30
N ASP A 844 -23.60 -6.99 -4.29
CA ASP A 844 -23.62 -8.45 -4.39
C ASP A 844 -22.69 -9.11 -3.35
N GLU A 845 -22.62 -10.44 -3.38
CA GLU A 845 -21.84 -11.22 -2.41
C GLU A 845 -20.33 -10.93 -2.50
N GLU A 846 -19.80 -10.74 -3.71
CA GLU A 846 -18.39 -10.39 -3.94
C GLU A 846 -18.04 -9.04 -3.33
N GLU A 847 -18.90 -8.03 -3.51
CA GLU A 847 -18.73 -6.72 -2.86
C GLU A 847 -18.80 -6.83 -1.33
N GLY A 848 -19.63 -7.73 -0.81
CA GLY A 848 -19.70 -8.01 0.61
C GLY A 848 -18.42 -8.60 1.19
N GLU A 849 -17.72 -9.47 0.45
CA GLU A 849 -16.42 -10.00 0.86
C GLU A 849 -15.33 -8.91 0.85
N MET A 850 -15.27 -8.08 -0.19
CA MET A 850 -14.29 -6.97 -0.27
C MET A 850 -14.52 -5.93 0.84
N LEU A 851 -15.78 -5.55 1.09
CA LEU A 851 -16.09 -4.68 2.23
C LEU A 851 -15.66 -5.29 3.57
N LYS A 852 -15.65 -6.62 3.70
CA LYS A 852 -15.16 -7.29 4.91
C LYS A 852 -13.65 -7.07 5.09
N GLU A 853 -12.86 -7.17 4.01
CA GLU A 853 -11.42 -6.89 4.03
C GLU A 853 -11.12 -5.42 4.37
N GLU A 854 -11.84 -4.47 3.76
CA GLU A 854 -11.75 -3.06 4.12
C GLU A 854 -12.15 -2.83 5.60
N ASN A 855 -13.06 -3.63 6.16
CA ASN A 855 -13.43 -3.56 7.58
C ASN A 855 -12.30 -4.09 8.46
N GLU A 856 -11.65 -5.18 8.08
CA GLU A 856 -10.50 -5.76 8.80
C GLU A 856 -9.32 -4.77 8.85
N GLN A 857 -9.00 -4.09 7.75
CA GLN A 857 -7.97 -3.03 7.73
C GLN A 857 -8.28 -1.87 8.67
N GLU A 858 -9.56 -1.47 8.76
CA GLU A 858 -9.97 -0.40 9.67
C GLU A 858 -9.98 -0.86 11.14
N GLU A 859 -10.29 -2.14 11.39
CA GLU A 859 -10.14 -2.75 12.72
C GLU A 859 -8.67 -2.74 13.16
N GLU A 860 -7.72 -3.00 12.26
CA GLU A 860 -6.29 -2.88 12.54
C GLU A 860 -5.89 -1.45 12.93
N VAL A 861 -6.37 -0.43 12.20
CA VAL A 861 -6.14 0.99 12.56
C VAL A 861 -6.65 1.31 13.97
N PHE A 862 -7.82 0.79 14.36
CA PHE A 862 -8.33 0.96 15.72
C PHE A 862 -7.48 0.24 16.76
N GLY A 863 -6.95 -0.95 16.45
CA GLY A 863 -5.98 -1.66 17.28
C GLY A 863 -4.75 -0.80 17.56
N GLN A 864 -4.12 -0.27 16.50
CA GLN A 864 -2.94 0.60 16.61
C GLN A 864 -3.22 1.90 17.38
N LEU A 865 -4.41 2.47 17.20
CA LEU A 865 -4.87 3.63 17.96
C LEU A 865 -5.00 3.33 19.46
N GLY A 866 -5.52 2.15 19.79
CA GLY A 866 -5.61 1.63 21.16
C GLY A 866 -4.24 1.54 21.81
N ASP A 867 -3.28 0.92 21.12
CA ASP A 867 -1.91 0.74 21.61
C ASP A 867 -1.21 2.08 21.82
N LEU A 868 -1.34 3.02 20.86
CA LEU A 868 -0.81 4.38 20.98
C LEU A 868 -1.36 5.11 22.21
N LEU A 869 -2.67 5.05 22.44
CA LEU A 869 -3.30 5.66 23.61
C LEU A 869 -2.87 4.98 24.91
N GLY A 870 -2.79 3.65 24.93
CA GLY A 870 -2.31 2.88 26.07
C GLY A 870 -0.89 3.28 26.46
N THR A 871 0.01 3.40 25.47
CA THR A 871 1.39 3.87 25.67
C THR A 871 1.45 5.30 26.20
N LEU A 872 0.63 6.22 25.69
CA LEU A 872 0.53 7.59 26.21
C LEU A 872 0.08 7.59 27.68
N ILE A 873 -0.93 6.79 28.03
CA ILE A 873 -1.46 6.67 29.39
C ILE A 873 -0.40 6.07 30.32
N LYS A 874 0.28 4.99 29.90
CA LYS A 874 1.36 4.33 30.65
C LYS A 874 2.54 5.26 30.91
N THR A 875 2.91 6.04 29.91
CA THR A 875 4.07 6.96 29.94
C THR A 875 3.81 8.17 30.83
N PHE A 876 2.68 8.86 30.64
CA PHE A 876 2.38 10.13 31.30
C PHE A 876 1.46 9.98 32.52
N LYS A 877 0.78 8.84 32.67
CA LYS A 877 -0.08 8.54 33.82
C LYS A 877 -1.10 9.65 34.08
N ALA A 878 -1.23 10.08 35.33
CA ALA A 878 -2.19 11.10 35.73
C ALA A 878 -2.04 12.45 34.99
N SER A 879 -0.87 12.80 34.44
CA SER A 879 -0.71 14.04 33.66
C SER A 879 -1.33 13.96 32.27
N PHE A 880 -1.68 12.76 31.77
CA PHE A 880 -2.40 12.60 30.50
C PHE A 880 -3.91 12.86 30.62
N LEU A 881 -4.47 12.78 31.84
CA LEU A 881 -5.91 12.86 32.06
C LEU A 881 -6.61 14.11 31.48
N PRO A 882 -5.99 15.31 31.45
CA PRO A 882 -6.59 16.47 30.77
C PRO A 882 -6.77 16.26 29.26
N PHE A 883 -5.78 15.65 28.59
CA PHE A 883 -5.88 15.32 27.16
C PHE A 883 -6.93 14.24 26.91
N PHE A 884 -6.95 13.23 27.78
CA PHE A 884 -7.95 12.18 27.73
C PHE A 884 -9.39 12.71 27.84
N GLN A 885 -9.62 13.75 28.66
CA GLN A 885 -10.94 14.41 28.74
C GLN A 885 -11.41 14.97 27.39
N GLU A 886 -10.51 15.47 26.55
CA GLU A 886 -10.85 15.92 25.21
C GLU A 886 -11.20 14.78 24.25
N LEU A 887 -10.62 13.59 24.46
CA LEU A 887 -10.86 12.39 23.64
C LEU A 887 -12.15 11.67 24.02
N THR A 888 -12.70 11.95 25.20
CA THR A 888 -13.86 11.22 25.74
C THR A 888 -15.07 11.27 24.79
N SER A 889 -15.32 12.38 24.09
CA SER A 889 -16.43 12.50 23.11
C SER A 889 -16.24 11.66 21.86
N TYR A 890 -15.01 11.24 21.55
CA TYR A 890 -14.67 10.40 20.40
C TYR A 890 -14.63 8.91 20.79
N ILE A 891 -14.16 8.60 22.00
CA ILE A 891 -14.03 7.22 22.50
C ILE A 891 -15.36 6.67 23.02
N THR A 892 -16.16 7.46 23.75
CA THR A 892 -17.42 6.96 24.35
C THR A 892 -18.39 6.36 23.31
N PRO A 893 -18.56 6.92 22.10
CA PRO A 893 -19.39 6.32 21.05
C PRO A 893 -18.94 4.91 20.61
N MET A 894 -17.67 4.54 20.80
CA MET A 894 -17.11 3.24 20.38
C MET A 894 -17.71 2.07 21.18
N TRP A 895 -18.35 2.34 22.33
CA TRP A 895 -19.07 1.33 23.12
C TRP A 895 -20.47 0.98 22.60
N GLY A 896 -20.95 1.68 21.57
CA GLY A 896 -22.26 1.41 20.98
C GLY A 896 -22.38 -0.05 20.52
N LYS A 897 -23.57 -0.64 20.70
CA LYS A 897 -23.86 -1.99 20.18
C LYS A 897 -23.86 -2.05 18.65
N ASP A 898 -23.93 -0.89 18.01
CA ASP A 898 -23.79 -0.67 16.56
C ASP A 898 -22.32 -0.57 16.09
N LYS A 899 -21.36 -0.65 17.00
CA LYS A 899 -19.92 -0.60 16.72
C LYS A 899 -19.31 -1.99 16.53
N THR A 900 -18.12 -2.07 15.93
CA THR A 900 -17.42 -3.35 15.77
C THR A 900 -16.97 -3.90 17.12
N ALA A 901 -16.67 -5.20 17.19
CA ALA A 901 -16.11 -5.79 18.41
C ALA A 901 -14.77 -5.14 18.78
N GLU A 902 -13.97 -4.80 17.77
CA GLU A 902 -12.69 -4.13 17.92
C GLU A 902 -12.83 -2.72 18.51
N GLU A 903 -13.73 -1.89 17.97
CA GLU A 903 -14.01 -0.55 18.54
C GLU A 903 -14.41 -0.65 20.02
N ARG A 904 -15.29 -1.61 20.36
CA ARG A 904 -15.71 -1.84 21.75
C ARG A 904 -14.54 -2.28 22.63
N ARG A 905 -13.71 -3.22 22.15
CA ARG A 905 -12.53 -3.74 22.84
C ARG A 905 -11.53 -2.62 23.12
N VAL A 906 -11.11 -1.89 22.09
CA VAL A 906 -10.14 -0.78 22.18
C VAL A 906 -10.62 0.26 23.18
N ALA A 907 -11.88 0.67 23.10
CA ALA A 907 -12.43 1.65 24.03
C ALA A 907 -12.39 1.16 25.48
N ILE A 908 -12.66 -0.13 25.74
CA ILE A 908 -12.51 -0.73 27.07
C ILE A 908 -11.04 -0.74 27.51
N CYS A 909 -10.12 -1.21 26.67
CA CYS A 909 -8.69 -1.28 27.00
C CYS A 909 -8.11 0.10 27.39
N ILE A 910 -8.49 1.17 26.68
CA ILE A 910 -8.06 2.54 27.02
C ILE A 910 -8.46 2.91 28.46
N PHE A 911 -9.65 2.48 28.91
CA PHE A 911 -10.08 2.73 30.29
C PHE A 911 -9.41 1.83 31.31
N ASP A 912 -9.08 0.61 30.92
CA ASP A 912 -8.30 -0.31 31.73
C ASP A 912 -6.90 0.27 31.98
N ASP A 913 -6.26 0.82 30.94
CA ASP A 913 -4.97 1.53 31.07
C ASP A 913 -5.07 2.74 32.01
N ILE A 914 -6.18 3.50 31.93
CA ILE A 914 -6.42 4.62 32.86
C ILE A 914 -6.55 4.10 34.29
N ALA A 915 -7.32 3.02 34.52
CA ALA A 915 -7.49 2.43 35.84
C ALA A 915 -6.16 1.91 36.40
N GLU A 916 -5.37 1.20 35.59
CA GLU A 916 -4.11 0.58 35.98
C GLU A 916 -3.01 1.62 36.26
N HIS A 917 -2.83 2.57 35.34
CA HIS A 917 -1.69 3.49 35.36
C HIS A 917 -1.96 4.82 36.06
N CYS A 918 -3.22 5.27 36.15
CA CYS A 918 -3.60 6.50 36.86
C CYS A 918 -4.15 6.26 38.28
N ARG A 919 -4.58 5.03 38.61
CA ARG A 919 -5.02 4.60 39.96
C ARG A 919 -6.02 5.55 40.60
N GLU A 920 -5.71 6.17 41.76
CA GLU A 920 -6.62 7.08 42.48
C GLU A 920 -7.17 8.21 41.61
N ALA A 921 -6.39 8.71 40.63
CA ALA A 921 -6.83 9.78 39.74
C ALA A 921 -7.89 9.30 38.71
N ALA A 922 -7.99 7.99 38.47
CA ALA A 922 -8.98 7.37 37.60
C ALA A 922 -10.38 7.27 38.26
N LEU A 923 -10.46 7.33 39.60
CA LEU A 923 -11.71 7.15 40.35
C LEU A 923 -12.82 8.12 39.92
N LYS A 924 -12.46 9.33 39.46
CA LYS A 924 -13.44 10.34 38.98
C LYS A 924 -14.21 9.89 37.73
N TYR A 925 -13.76 8.84 37.05
CA TYR A 925 -14.42 8.33 35.87
C TYR A 925 -15.16 7.00 36.07
N TYR A 926 -15.01 6.38 37.23
CA TYR A 926 -15.58 5.07 37.55
C TYR A 926 -17.11 5.06 37.41
N ASP A 927 -17.80 6.12 37.84
CA ASP A 927 -19.26 6.25 37.71
C ASP A 927 -19.73 6.19 36.25
N THR A 928 -18.89 6.61 35.31
CA THR A 928 -19.20 6.55 33.88
C THR A 928 -18.86 5.19 33.30
N TYR A 929 -17.72 4.59 33.65
CA TYR A 929 -17.16 3.45 32.91
C TYR A 929 -17.56 2.08 33.46
N LEU A 930 -17.64 1.93 34.78
CA LEU A 930 -17.98 0.65 35.41
C LEU A 930 -19.30 0.04 34.91
N PRO A 931 -20.39 0.81 34.72
CA PRO A 931 -21.61 0.26 34.16
C PRO A 931 -21.41 -0.42 32.80
N PHE A 932 -20.59 0.18 31.92
CA PHE A 932 -20.31 -0.38 30.59
C PHE A 932 -19.41 -1.61 30.67
N LEU A 933 -18.38 -1.62 31.52
CA LEU A 933 -17.54 -2.81 31.74
C LEU A 933 -18.39 -4.00 32.22
N LEU A 934 -19.29 -3.75 33.18
CA LEU A 934 -20.19 -4.79 33.70
C LEU A 934 -21.16 -5.32 32.62
N GLU A 935 -21.66 -4.45 31.74
CA GLU A 935 -22.48 -4.86 30.60
C GLU A 935 -21.66 -5.70 29.60
N ALA A 936 -20.46 -5.23 29.24
CA ALA A 936 -19.55 -5.83 28.27
C ALA A 936 -19.02 -7.22 28.69
N CYS A 937 -19.03 -7.58 29.98
CA CYS A 937 -18.82 -8.96 30.41
C CYS A 937 -19.81 -9.97 29.80
N ASN A 938 -20.93 -9.52 29.19
CA ASN A 938 -21.88 -10.38 28.46
C ASN A 938 -21.91 -10.08 26.96
N ASP A 939 -20.90 -9.40 26.43
CA ASP A 939 -20.75 -9.20 24.99
C ASP A 939 -20.69 -10.56 24.26
N GLU A 940 -21.02 -10.58 22.98
CA GLU A 940 -20.95 -11.79 22.15
C GLU A 940 -19.49 -12.13 21.80
N SER A 941 -18.63 -11.12 21.64
CA SER A 941 -17.20 -11.29 21.37
C SER A 941 -16.44 -11.74 22.63
N PRO A 942 -15.63 -12.81 22.55
CA PRO A 942 -14.76 -13.21 23.65
C PRO A 942 -13.72 -12.14 24.00
N ASP A 943 -13.17 -11.42 23.02
CA ASP A 943 -12.14 -10.40 23.25
C ASP A 943 -12.69 -9.20 24.03
N VAL A 944 -13.93 -8.81 23.73
CA VAL A 944 -14.64 -7.77 24.49
C VAL A 944 -14.91 -8.24 25.92
N ARG A 945 -15.33 -9.50 26.11
CA ARG A 945 -15.53 -10.07 27.46
C ARG A 945 -14.22 -10.14 28.24
N GLN A 946 -13.12 -10.48 27.59
CA GLN A 946 -11.79 -10.52 28.18
C GLN A 946 -11.37 -9.15 28.70
N ALA A 947 -11.41 -8.12 27.84
CA ALA A 947 -11.07 -6.75 28.22
C ALA A 947 -11.98 -6.27 29.36
N ALA A 948 -13.29 -6.49 29.25
CA ALA A 948 -14.24 -6.11 30.30
C ALA A 948 -13.96 -6.79 31.65
N ALA A 949 -13.65 -8.09 31.64
CA ALA A 949 -13.31 -8.84 32.85
C ALA A 949 -12.02 -8.32 33.49
N PHE A 950 -10.99 -8.04 32.68
CA PHE A 950 -9.74 -7.43 33.12
C PHE A 950 -10.00 -6.07 33.80
N GLY A 951 -10.75 -5.18 33.14
CA GLY A 951 -11.15 -3.88 33.69
C GLY A 951 -11.94 -3.94 35.00
N VAL A 952 -12.89 -4.89 35.12
CA VAL A 952 -13.60 -5.14 36.39
C VAL A 952 -12.63 -5.57 37.48
N GLY A 953 -11.62 -6.39 37.15
CA GLY A 953 -10.56 -6.79 38.06
C GLY A 953 -9.72 -5.62 38.55
N LEU A 954 -9.29 -4.73 37.65
CA LEU A 954 -8.56 -3.50 38.00
C LEU A 954 -9.40 -2.57 38.88
N CYS A 955 -10.67 -2.44 38.56
CA CYS A 955 -11.62 -1.64 39.34
C CYS A 955 -11.85 -2.20 40.74
N ALA A 956 -11.82 -3.53 40.91
CA ALA A 956 -11.86 -4.17 42.23
C ALA A 956 -10.57 -3.96 43.03
N GLU A 957 -9.42 -3.90 42.36
CA GLU A 957 -8.13 -3.70 43.02
C GLU A 957 -7.89 -2.24 43.42
N PHE A 958 -8.16 -1.29 42.52
CA PHE A 958 -7.84 0.13 42.70
C PHE A 958 -9.05 1.02 43.05
N GLY A 959 -10.28 0.53 42.91
CA GLY A 959 -11.51 1.31 43.09
C GLY A 959 -11.91 1.63 44.53
N GLY A 960 -11.31 0.94 45.51
CA GLY A 960 -11.56 1.18 46.93
C GLY A 960 -13.04 1.19 47.30
N SER A 961 -13.51 2.25 47.97
CA SER A 961 -14.93 2.36 48.37
C SER A 961 -15.89 2.62 47.20
N VAL A 962 -15.39 3.14 46.07
CA VAL A 962 -16.22 3.49 44.90
C VAL A 962 -16.76 2.23 44.23
N PHE A 963 -16.00 1.13 44.24
CA PHE A 963 -16.42 -0.15 43.66
C PHE A 963 -17.44 -0.91 44.52
N LYS A 964 -17.46 -0.66 45.86
CA LYS A 964 -18.27 -1.43 46.81
C LYS A 964 -19.76 -1.58 46.44
N PRO A 965 -20.47 -0.54 45.98
CA PRO A 965 -21.88 -0.65 45.62
C PRO A 965 -22.16 -1.61 44.45
N LEU A 966 -21.15 -1.90 43.62
CA LEU A 966 -21.29 -2.68 42.39
C LEU A 966 -20.79 -4.12 42.51
N ILE A 967 -20.23 -4.51 43.66
CA ILE A 967 -19.63 -5.85 43.88
C ILE A 967 -20.61 -6.98 43.53
N GLN A 968 -21.88 -6.88 43.95
CA GLN A 968 -22.87 -7.94 43.69
C GLN A 968 -23.16 -8.09 42.19
N GLU A 969 -23.22 -6.98 41.46
CA GLU A 969 -23.37 -7.00 40.02
C GLU A 969 -22.11 -7.57 39.35
N ALA A 970 -20.91 -7.12 39.76
CA ALA A 970 -19.64 -7.63 39.26
C ALA A 970 -19.52 -9.15 39.43
N LEU A 971 -19.85 -9.68 40.61
CA LEU A 971 -19.87 -11.13 40.87
C LEU A 971 -20.83 -11.86 39.93
N SER A 972 -22.03 -11.32 39.72
CA SER A 972 -23.02 -11.89 38.80
C SER A 972 -22.48 -11.97 37.37
N ARG A 973 -21.89 -10.87 36.89
CA ARG A 973 -21.36 -10.73 35.53
C ARG A 973 -20.14 -11.62 35.28
N LEU A 974 -19.16 -11.61 36.20
CA LEU A 974 -18.00 -12.50 36.11
C LEU A 974 -18.41 -13.97 36.16
N ASN A 975 -19.38 -14.33 37.01
CA ASN A 975 -19.88 -15.70 37.06
C ASN A 975 -20.61 -16.11 35.77
N ALA A 976 -21.20 -15.18 35.02
CA ALA A 976 -21.76 -15.47 33.70
C ALA A 976 -20.65 -15.85 32.68
N VAL A 977 -19.52 -15.14 32.69
CA VAL A 977 -18.34 -15.46 31.87
C VAL A 977 -17.76 -16.82 32.27
N ILE A 978 -17.53 -17.04 33.57
CA ILE A 978 -16.95 -18.28 34.11
C ILE A 978 -17.81 -19.51 33.79
N ARG A 979 -19.13 -19.35 33.79
CA ARG A 979 -20.10 -20.43 33.50
C ARG A 979 -20.57 -20.47 32.05
N HIS A 980 -19.96 -19.70 31.16
CA HIS A 980 -20.31 -19.74 29.75
C HIS A 980 -20.17 -21.19 29.23
N PRO A 981 -21.13 -21.72 28.42
CA PRO A 981 -21.12 -23.12 28.01
C PRO A 981 -19.81 -23.58 27.35
N ASN A 982 -19.15 -22.65 26.65
CA ASN A 982 -17.89 -22.87 25.94
C ASN A 982 -16.72 -22.12 26.60
N ALA A 983 -16.77 -21.83 27.91
CA ALA A 983 -15.77 -20.98 28.57
C ALA A 983 -14.31 -21.49 28.42
N LEU A 984 -14.12 -22.80 28.34
CA LEU A 984 -12.79 -23.43 28.19
C LEU A 984 -12.42 -23.76 26.72
N HIS A 985 -13.22 -23.30 25.75
CA HIS A 985 -12.85 -23.38 24.34
C HIS A 985 -11.67 -22.44 24.04
N LEU A 986 -10.84 -22.75 23.04
CA LEU A 986 -9.66 -21.95 22.68
C LEU A 986 -9.99 -20.46 22.51
N ASP A 987 -11.09 -20.15 21.81
CA ASP A 987 -11.52 -18.75 21.59
C ASP A 987 -12.01 -18.03 22.85
N ASN A 988 -12.32 -18.74 23.94
CA ASN A 988 -12.95 -18.17 25.14
C ASN A 988 -12.07 -18.24 26.38
N VAL A 989 -10.99 -19.03 26.34
CA VAL A 989 -10.18 -19.34 27.51
C VAL A 989 -9.54 -18.10 28.12
N MET A 990 -9.15 -17.11 27.30
CA MET A 990 -8.59 -15.85 27.80
C MET A 990 -9.63 -15.03 28.58
N ALA A 991 -10.87 -14.95 28.08
CA ALA A 991 -11.96 -14.30 28.80
C ALA A 991 -12.32 -15.02 30.11
N TYR A 992 -12.31 -16.36 30.09
CA TYR A 992 -12.50 -17.17 31.30
C TYR A 992 -11.41 -16.87 32.35
N ASP A 993 -10.15 -16.93 31.94
CA ASP A 993 -8.99 -16.71 32.82
C ASP A 993 -9.00 -15.31 33.44
N ASN A 994 -9.29 -14.29 32.63
CA ASN A 994 -9.42 -12.91 33.11
C ASN A 994 -10.60 -12.74 34.09
N ALA A 995 -11.73 -13.42 33.85
CA ALA A 995 -12.86 -13.39 34.77
C ALA A 995 -12.56 -14.10 36.11
N VAL A 996 -11.81 -15.21 36.08
CA VAL A 996 -11.33 -15.90 37.29
C VAL A 996 -10.33 -15.02 38.04
N SER A 997 -9.45 -14.31 37.33
CA SER A 997 -8.53 -13.35 37.94
C SER A 997 -9.26 -12.19 38.62
N ALA A 998 -10.20 -11.56 37.92
CA ALA A 998 -11.02 -10.49 38.46
C ALA A 998 -11.80 -10.93 39.71
N LEU A 999 -12.35 -12.15 39.71
CA LEU A 999 -13.00 -12.73 40.88
C LEU A 999 -12.02 -12.87 42.05
N GLY A 1000 -10.79 -13.30 41.79
CA GLY A 1000 -9.71 -13.37 42.77
C GLY A 1000 -9.37 -12.00 43.36
N LYS A 1001 -9.23 -10.97 42.52
CA LYS A 1001 -9.03 -9.56 42.94
C LYS A 1001 -10.17 -9.10 43.87
N ILE A 1002 -11.43 -9.39 43.55
CA ILE A 1002 -12.57 -9.12 44.46
C ILE A 1002 -12.41 -9.86 45.80
N CYS A 1003 -12.06 -11.15 45.78
CA CYS A 1003 -11.83 -11.93 46.99
C CYS A 1003 -10.71 -11.34 47.88
N GLN A 1004 -9.67 -10.76 47.28
CA GLN A 1004 -8.55 -10.17 48.00
C GLN A 1004 -8.86 -8.78 48.56
N PHE A 1005 -9.38 -7.88 47.73
CA PHE A 1005 -9.50 -6.45 48.08
C PHE A 1005 -10.86 -6.07 48.69
N HIS A 1006 -11.87 -6.92 48.51
CA HIS A 1006 -13.24 -6.66 48.96
C HIS A 1006 -13.87 -7.80 49.76
N ARG A 1007 -13.05 -8.61 50.43
CA ARG A 1007 -13.47 -9.76 51.25
C ARG A 1007 -14.60 -9.45 52.22
N ASP A 1008 -14.55 -8.30 52.88
CA ASP A 1008 -15.55 -7.87 53.88
C ASP A 1008 -16.93 -7.54 53.27
N SER A 1009 -17.03 -7.47 51.94
CA SER A 1009 -18.23 -7.08 51.20
C SER A 1009 -18.85 -8.23 50.39
N ILE A 1010 -18.35 -9.45 50.57
CA ILE A 1010 -18.82 -10.66 49.87
C ILE A 1010 -19.09 -11.80 50.87
N ASP A 1011 -19.86 -12.80 50.45
CA ASP A 1011 -19.95 -14.07 51.18
C ASP A 1011 -18.68 -14.91 50.92
N ALA A 1012 -17.62 -14.60 51.66
CA ALA A 1012 -16.32 -15.24 51.50
C ALA A 1012 -16.38 -16.78 51.66
N ALA A 1013 -17.31 -17.30 52.46
CA ALA A 1013 -17.47 -18.73 52.67
C ALA A 1013 -18.01 -19.47 51.43
N GLN A 1014 -18.72 -18.77 50.54
CA GLN A 1014 -19.20 -19.31 49.27
C GLN A 1014 -18.26 -18.98 48.10
N ILE A 1015 -17.77 -17.74 48.03
CA ILE A 1015 -17.09 -17.25 46.83
C ILE A 1015 -15.63 -17.74 46.73
N LEU A 1016 -14.86 -17.75 47.83
CA LEU A 1016 -13.46 -18.20 47.79
C LEU A 1016 -13.33 -19.68 47.36
N PRO A 1017 -14.16 -20.62 47.87
CA PRO A 1017 -14.12 -22.00 47.39
C PRO A 1017 -14.51 -22.14 45.92
N ALA A 1018 -15.46 -21.33 45.44
CA ALA A 1018 -15.84 -21.32 44.04
C ALA A 1018 -14.70 -20.82 43.15
N TRP A 1019 -14.01 -19.75 43.55
CA TRP A 1019 -12.82 -19.24 42.86
C TRP A 1019 -11.70 -20.28 42.84
N LEU A 1020 -11.36 -20.89 43.98
CA LEU A 1020 -10.34 -21.94 44.07
C LEU A 1020 -10.66 -23.16 43.16
N SER A 1021 -11.94 -23.45 42.94
CA SER A 1021 -12.34 -24.55 42.06
C SER A 1021 -11.97 -24.33 40.59
N CYS A 1022 -11.84 -23.06 40.16
CA CYS A 1022 -11.47 -22.65 38.80
C CYS A 1022 -9.97 -22.75 38.51
N LEU A 1023 -9.12 -22.85 39.54
CA LEU A 1023 -7.66 -22.88 39.38
C LEU A 1023 -7.12 -24.28 39.06
N PRO A 1024 -5.96 -24.42 38.38
CA PRO A 1024 -5.17 -23.35 37.78
C PRO A 1024 -5.77 -22.83 36.47
N ILE A 1025 -5.55 -21.56 36.19
CA ILE A 1025 -5.80 -20.98 34.86
C ILE A 1025 -4.56 -21.11 33.97
N LYS A 1026 -4.73 -21.17 32.65
CA LYS A 1026 -3.65 -21.62 31.72
C LYS A 1026 -3.64 -20.98 30.34
N GLY A 1027 -4.74 -20.37 29.92
CA GLY A 1027 -4.83 -19.67 28.64
C GLY A 1027 -4.07 -18.34 28.68
N ASP A 1028 -4.43 -17.46 29.61
CA ASP A 1028 -3.74 -16.19 29.81
C ASP A 1028 -2.55 -16.36 30.76
N LEU A 1029 -1.34 -16.42 30.19
CA LEU A 1029 -0.10 -16.64 30.96
C LEU A 1029 0.26 -15.47 31.87
N ILE A 1030 -0.18 -14.25 31.57
CA ILE A 1030 0.08 -13.06 32.40
C ILE A 1030 -0.81 -13.15 33.64
N GLU A 1031 -2.12 -13.32 33.44
CA GLU A 1031 -3.07 -13.45 34.54
C GLU A 1031 -2.84 -14.73 35.36
N ALA A 1032 -2.41 -15.82 34.73
CA ALA A 1032 -2.01 -17.03 35.44
C ALA A 1032 -0.94 -16.75 36.50
N LYS A 1033 0.12 -16.02 36.13
CA LYS A 1033 1.20 -15.66 37.08
C LYS A 1033 0.66 -14.85 38.26
N ILE A 1034 -0.23 -13.89 37.99
CA ILE A 1034 -0.85 -13.00 39.00
C ILE A 1034 -1.74 -13.82 39.95
N VAL A 1035 -2.66 -14.62 39.41
CA VAL A 1035 -3.64 -15.40 40.17
C VAL A 1035 -2.96 -16.48 41.03
N HIS A 1036 -1.93 -17.15 40.50
CA HIS A 1036 -1.19 -18.15 41.26
C HIS A 1036 -0.32 -17.53 42.37
N GLU A 1037 0.20 -16.32 42.15
CA GLU A 1037 0.87 -15.54 43.21
C GLU A 1037 -0.12 -15.10 44.30
N GLN A 1038 -1.32 -14.66 43.89
CA GLN A 1038 -2.40 -14.32 44.80
C GLN A 1038 -2.81 -15.52 45.66
N LEU A 1039 -2.94 -16.72 45.08
CA LEU A 1039 -3.22 -17.94 45.82
C LEU A 1039 -2.14 -18.22 46.88
N CYS A 1040 -0.85 -18.10 46.52
CA CYS A 1040 0.25 -18.25 47.50
C CYS A 1040 0.09 -17.27 48.66
N SER A 1041 -0.22 -16.02 48.35
CA SER A 1041 -0.38 -14.96 49.35
C SER A 1041 -1.54 -15.23 50.31
N MET A 1042 -2.68 -15.73 49.80
CA MET A 1042 -3.83 -16.11 50.63
C MET A 1042 -3.53 -17.32 51.53
N VAL A 1043 -2.77 -18.29 51.01
CA VAL A 1043 -2.33 -19.48 51.77
C VAL A 1043 -1.34 -19.11 52.87
N GLU A 1044 -0.36 -18.26 52.59
CA GLU A 1044 0.62 -17.77 53.57
C GLU A 1044 -0.04 -17.04 54.73
N ARG A 1045 -1.13 -16.29 54.46
CA ARG A 1045 -1.95 -15.64 55.49
C ARG A 1045 -2.84 -16.59 56.29
N SER A 1046 -2.93 -17.87 55.89
CA SER A 1046 -3.81 -18.86 56.50
C SER A 1046 -5.30 -18.46 56.44
N ASP A 1047 -5.74 -17.96 55.29
CA ASP A 1047 -7.12 -17.52 55.06
C ASP A 1047 -8.13 -18.67 55.33
N GLN A 1048 -8.96 -18.55 56.38
CA GLN A 1048 -9.81 -19.65 56.87
C GLN A 1048 -10.83 -20.15 55.84
N GLU A 1049 -11.48 -19.24 55.11
CA GLU A 1049 -12.46 -19.57 54.08
C GLU A 1049 -11.82 -20.23 52.85
N LEU A 1050 -10.52 -19.94 52.58
CA LEU A 1050 -9.76 -20.58 51.49
C LEU A 1050 -9.36 -22.01 51.84
N LEU A 1051 -8.83 -22.22 53.05
CA LEU A 1051 -8.43 -23.56 53.53
C LEU A 1051 -9.67 -24.43 53.83
N GLY A 1052 -10.77 -23.79 54.23
CA GLY A 1052 -12.00 -24.41 54.66
C GLY A 1052 -11.90 -25.01 56.08
N PRO A 1053 -13.04 -25.38 56.69
CA PRO A 1053 -13.05 -26.04 57.98
C PRO A 1053 -12.20 -27.32 57.94
N ASN A 1054 -11.29 -27.47 58.91
CA ASN A 1054 -10.34 -28.59 58.98
C ASN A 1054 -9.47 -28.78 57.73
N ASN A 1055 -9.14 -27.70 57.00
CA ASN A 1055 -8.31 -27.72 55.80
C ASN A 1055 -8.89 -28.58 54.66
N GLN A 1056 -10.23 -28.68 54.56
CA GLN A 1056 -10.89 -29.54 53.56
C GLN A 1056 -10.56 -29.20 52.10
N TYR A 1057 -10.16 -27.96 51.79
CA TYR A 1057 -9.80 -27.53 50.43
C TYR A 1057 -8.29 -27.63 50.12
N LEU A 1058 -7.47 -27.99 51.11
CA LEU A 1058 -6.04 -28.19 50.94
C LEU A 1058 -5.67 -29.16 49.80
N PRO A 1059 -6.39 -30.28 49.56
CA PRO A 1059 -6.10 -31.15 48.43
C PRO A 1059 -6.14 -30.43 47.07
N LYS A 1060 -7.12 -29.54 46.87
CA LYS A 1060 -7.23 -28.74 45.65
C LYS A 1060 -6.08 -27.75 45.54
N ILE A 1061 -5.71 -27.05 46.63
CA ILE A 1061 -4.58 -26.10 46.65
C ILE A 1061 -3.27 -26.81 46.25
N VAL A 1062 -2.99 -27.98 46.83
CA VAL A 1062 -1.78 -28.76 46.49
C VAL A 1062 -1.84 -29.27 45.05
N SER A 1063 -3.01 -29.64 44.54
CA SER A 1063 -3.19 -30.00 43.12
C SER A 1063 -2.86 -28.84 42.19
N VAL A 1064 -3.32 -27.62 42.51
CA VAL A 1064 -3.00 -26.41 41.72
C VAL A 1064 -1.49 -26.16 41.74
N PHE A 1065 -0.86 -26.19 42.92
CA PHE A 1065 0.59 -26.00 43.02
C PHE A 1065 1.37 -27.07 42.24
N ALA A 1066 0.95 -28.34 42.32
CA ALA A 1066 1.58 -29.43 41.58
C ALA A 1066 1.55 -29.17 40.07
N GLU A 1067 0.39 -28.76 39.56
CA GLU A 1067 0.17 -28.51 38.13
C GLU A 1067 0.97 -27.30 37.63
N VAL A 1068 0.98 -26.20 38.38
CA VAL A 1068 1.78 -25.00 38.06
C VAL A 1068 3.27 -25.32 38.06
N LEU A 1069 3.76 -26.08 39.06
CA LEU A 1069 5.16 -26.49 39.13
C LEU A 1069 5.55 -27.46 38.00
N CYS A 1070 4.61 -28.28 37.50
CA CYS A 1070 4.86 -29.14 36.34
C CYS A 1070 4.97 -28.33 35.04
N ALA A 1071 4.18 -27.25 34.90
CA ALA A 1071 4.21 -26.38 33.72
C ALA A 1071 5.43 -25.43 33.70
N GLY A 1072 6.20 -25.34 34.78
CA GLY A 1072 7.44 -24.55 34.81
C GLY A 1072 7.19 -23.04 34.80
N LYS A 1073 7.92 -22.31 33.94
CA LYS A 1073 7.93 -20.83 33.91
C LYS A 1073 6.70 -20.21 33.24
N ASP A 1074 5.84 -21.04 32.64
CA ASP A 1074 4.70 -20.56 31.86
C ASP A 1074 3.60 -20.02 32.79
N LEU A 1075 3.27 -20.76 33.86
CA LEU A 1075 2.14 -20.44 34.73
C LEU A 1075 2.52 -19.71 36.03
N ALA A 1076 3.82 -19.56 36.32
CA ALA A 1076 4.30 -18.86 37.51
C ALA A 1076 5.70 -18.27 37.28
N THR A 1077 6.00 -17.18 37.98
CA THR A 1077 7.38 -16.68 38.10
C THR A 1077 8.21 -17.64 38.96
N GLU A 1078 9.54 -17.58 38.82
CA GLU A 1078 10.45 -18.38 39.65
C GLU A 1078 10.25 -18.09 41.15
N GLN A 1079 9.97 -16.84 41.50
CA GLN A 1079 9.65 -16.44 42.87
C GLN A 1079 8.36 -17.11 43.36
N THR A 1080 7.30 -17.09 42.56
CA THR A 1080 6.01 -17.72 42.91
C THR A 1080 6.15 -19.25 43.01
N ALA A 1081 6.86 -19.89 42.09
CA ALA A 1081 7.16 -21.32 42.16
C ALA A 1081 7.90 -21.69 43.46
N ASN A 1082 8.91 -20.90 43.85
CA ASN A 1082 9.63 -21.10 45.11
C ASN A 1082 8.72 -20.93 46.35
N ARG A 1083 7.79 -19.96 46.32
CA ARG A 1083 6.77 -19.80 47.39
C ARG A 1083 5.89 -21.05 47.50
N MET A 1084 5.40 -21.58 46.38
CA MET A 1084 4.62 -22.82 46.36
C MET A 1084 5.38 -24.00 46.97
N ILE A 1085 6.65 -24.18 46.61
CA ILE A 1085 7.51 -25.25 47.16
C ILE A 1085 7.65 -25.11 48.67
N ASN A 1086 7.93 -23.89 49.15
CA ASN A 1086 8.08 -23.61 50.58
C ASN A 1086 6.79 -23.86 51.36
N LEU A 1087 5.63 -23.50 50.80
CA LEU A 1087 4.32 -23.79 51.38
C LEU A 1087 4.06 -25.30 51.47
N ILE A 1088 4.38 -26.08 50.42
CA ILE A 1088 4.24 -27.54 50.44
C ILE A 1088 5.15 -28.16 51.50
N ARG A 1089 6.41 -27.71 51.60
CA ARG A 1089 7.34 -28.16 52.67
C ARG A 1089 6.82 -27.79 54.06
N HIS A 1090 6.24 -26.61 54.22
CA HIS A 1090 5.63 -26.19 55.49
C HIS A 1090 4.46 -27.12 55.86
N PHE A 1091 3.57 -27.43 54.91
CA PHE A 1091 2.46 -28.37 55.13
C PHE A 1091 2.92 -29.77 55.53
N GLN A 1092 4.02 -30.27 54.95
CA GLN A 1092 4.61 -31.56 55.35
C GLN A 1092 5.06 -31.58 56.82
N GLN A 1093 5.44 -30.44 57.37
CA GLN A 1093 5.91 -30.32 58.76
C GLN A 1093 4.78 -30.01 59.75
N SER A 1094 3.75 -29.26 59.32
CA SER A 1094 2.72 -28.73 60.21
C SER A 1094 1.42 -29.53 60.25
N LEU A 1095 1.14 -30.38 59.27
CA LEU A 1095 -0.14 -31.11 59.17
C LEU A 1095 -0.05 -32.59 59.58
N PRO A 1096 -1.17 -33.20 60.03
CA PRO A 1096 -1.22 -34.62 60.35
C PRO A 1096 -0.89 -35.51 59.14
N ALA A 1097 -0.14 -36.60 59.37
CA ALA A 1097 0.26 -37.54 58.32
C ALA A 1097 -0.92 -38.14 57.54
N SER A 1098 -2.08 -38.34 58.19
CA SER A 1098 -3.31 -38.80 57.54
C SER A 1098 -3.88 -37.79 56.55
N THR A 1099 -3.79 -36.49 56.85
CA THR A 1099 -4.27 -35.41 55.99
C THR A 1099 -3.34 -35.24 54.79
N LEU A 1100 -2.02 -35.30 55.01
CA LEU A 1100 -1.02 -35.26 53.93
C LEU A 1100 -1.14 -36.45 52.99
N ALA A 1101 -1.33 -37.67 53.51
CA ALA A 1101 -1.52 -38.86 52.69
C ALA A 1101 -2.79 -38.78 51.83
N SER A 1102 -3.89 -38.26 52.39
CA SER A 1102 -5.12 -38.01 51.64
C SER A 1102 -4.91 -37.00 50.50
N THR A 1103 -4.22 -35.88 50.78
CA THR A 1103 -3.90 -34.85 49.79
C THR A 1103 -2.96 -35.37 48.69
N TRP A 1104 -1.95 -36.18 49.04
CA TRP A 1104 -1.05 -36.74 48.04
C TRP A 1104 -1.75 -37.74 47.13
N SER A 1105 -2.69 -38.52 47.67
CA SER A 1105 -3.45 -39.52 46.92
C SER A 1105 -4.43 -38.93 45.89
N SER A 1106 -4.82 -37.65 46.04
CA SER A 1106 -5.71 -36.97 45.07
C SER A 1106 -4.99 -36.42 43.83
N LEU A 1107 -3.66 -36.50 43.78
CA LEU A 1107 -2.86 -35.98 42.66
C LEU A 1107 -2.70 -37.02 41.55
N GLN A 1108 -2.57 -36.56 40.30
CA GLN A 1108 -2.23 -37.41 39.15
C GLN A 1108 -0.83 -38.03 39.32
N PRO A 1109 -0.55 -39.22 38.75
CA PRO A 1109 0.77 -39.87 38.88
C PRO A 1109 1.94 -39.00 38.43
N GLN A 1110 1.78 -38.24 37.33
CA GLN A 1110 2.79 -37.30 36.84
C GLN A 1110 3.04 -36.16 37.84
N GLN A 1111 1.99 -35.61 38.44
CA GLN A 1111 2.09 -34.55 39.45
C GLN A 1111 2.79 -35.05 40.73
N GLN A 1112 2.51 -36.29 41.15
CA GLN A 1112 3.18 -36.91 42.31
C GLN A 1112 4.67 -37.08 42.07
N LEU A 1113 5.07 -37.55 40.88
CA LEU A 1113 6.47 -37.73 40.50
C LEU A 1113 7.21 -36.39 40.41
N ALA A 1114 6.59 -35.38 39.78
CA ALA A 1114 7.15 -34.05 39.69
C ALA A 1114 7.36 -33.42 41.07
N LEU A 1115 6.35 -33.48 41.94
CA LEU A 1115 6.46 -32.98 43.31
C LEU A 1115 7.49 -33.76 44.14
N GLN A 1116 7.58 -35.08 44.01
CA GLN A 1116 8.61 -35.87 44.69
C GLN A 1116 10.01 -35.45 44.25
N SER A 1117 10.22 -35.27 42.94
CA SER A 1117 11.49 -34.78 42.41
C SER A 1117 11.84 -33.41 42.99
N ILE A 1118 10.93 -32.45 42.93
CA ILE A 1118 11.13 -31.06 43.38
C ILE A 1118 11.34 -30.96 44.91
N LEU A 1119 10.70 -31.82 45.69
CA LEU A 1119 10.86 -31.82 47.15
C LEU A 1119 12.11 -32.60 47.60
N SER A 1120 12.66 -33.46 46.74
CA SER A 1120 13.90 -34.19 47.00
C SER A 1120 15.17 -33.43 46.59
N SER A 1121 15.02 -32.41 45.74
CA SER A 1121 16.03 -31.37 45.46
C SER A 1121 15.96 -30.24 46.48
#